data_AF-A0A8C3AB89-F1
#
_entry.id   AF-A0A8C3AB89-F1
#
_cell.length_a   1.000
_cell.length_b   1.000
_cell.length_c   1.000
_cell.angle_alpha   90.00
_cell.angle_beta   90.00
_cell.angle_gamma   90.00
#
_symmetry.space_group_name_H-M   'P 1'
#
loop_
_entity.id
_entity.type
_entity.pdbx_description
1 polymer ?
#
loop_
_entity_poly.entity_id
_entity_poly.type
_entity_poly.pdbx_seq_one_letter_code
_entity_poly.pdbx_strand_id
1 'polypeptide(L)'
;MKEKWYQEKTKKKNGPKAERKKLKKHGGPTEEDARKRNPKAFAVQSAVRMAKTFHRSQDMKTKKHHIPLVDRTPLEPPPIVIVVVGPPKVGKSTLIRCLIKNFTRQKLGDICGPVTIVSGKKRRLTFMECNNDINTMIDLAKVADLVLMLIDASFGFEMETFEFLNICQVHGFPRIMGVLTHLDSFKNNKVLRKTKKNLKHRFWTEVYQGAKLFYLSGMVYGEYQLQEVKNLGRFISVMKFRPLVWQTSHPYVLVDRMEDLTDPELVRTDPKCDRTVSLYGYLRGTHLKNKGQVHIPGVGDFQVADVNFLPDPCALPDAQKKRALNEKERLLYAPMAGVGGVVYDKDAVYIDLPASHVNQQQEMRPTTELVQSLIDTHATLDAKMAASKVSLFSGSATLEPEDIALNQHRMIVPRKESVWDPNTQRERRKVVFTTEDEEDVSGSSDDEDGDSEDSDQEDQGEDDGEKNLSTFLKEARAKCVETTKTGAGAPPVKRPKLEERKGESAEVPAFADSEDDLEVSEDEEESGGEEEAGRAGDSGDDGEEESEGESGEDDVAADAAMKEKIASEEEEEEEEEEEEEEVEEEEELCCEFSILLFLSAGGLKWKEGLQQKASDAFLRQQQAAPNLRKRVYGSVVEVDDSEDEEQELGGLFRVSRPQNSKKFQANAVDSSRFSPDASHNWELEEMLNSIRDCFVTGKWDESQDAATLLKEDEEMYGDFEDLETGEVHKDHTGQKDPEESVVKVDDKEAMKNKRLEKKQRLKERFDSEYDDGDATYFDDLKEEMQKQAELNRAEFEDVDDETRVQYEGFRPGMYVRLEIPSLPCEFVTNFDPHYPIILGGLGSSEGNVGYLQMRLKKHRWYHRILKTRDPLILSLGWRRFQTMPLYHIEDHNGRHRLLKYTPQHMHCGASIWGPVTPQGTGFLAVQTVAGVKANFRIAATGVVLDLDKSVTVVKKLKLIGYPEKIFKNTSFIKGMFNTVLEVAKFEGASVRTVSGVRGQIKKALSTPAGAFRATFEDRLLMSDVVFLRSWFPVTIPQLYNPVTSLLLPVGQKDSWAGMRTLGQLKHDLGIRNKPNADSLYKPVVRAQRHFNRLQIPKELQKALPFKSKPKQLQPKGKTPRDLQRPSVIREPHEKKVAALLHALSTVHNYNRKKAHTLQHAKHKQFLQEKGKQEEAKLQRQKEARKKLYRAMGQADQKNQRSSLKGAPKDD
;
A
#
# COMPACT_ATOMS: atom_id res chain seq x y z
N MET A 1 61.49 53.70 14.47
CA MET A 1 61.43 55.15 14.76
C MET A 1 60.11 55.42 15.50
N LYS A 2 59.90 56.62 16.08
CA LYS A 2 58.61 56.99 16.67
C LYS A 2 57.75 57.67 15.60
N GLU A 3 56.57 57.13 15.30
CA GLU A 3 55.53 57.85 14.57
C GLU A 3 54.25 57.83 15.39
N LYS A 4 53.64 59.02 15.55
CA LYS A 4 52.43 59.21 16.35
C LYS A 4 51.23 59.11 15.42
N TRP A 5 50.32 58.18 15.69
CA TRP A 5 48.99 58.24 15.09
C TRP A 5 48.20 59.39 15.74
N TYR A 6 47.73 60.32 14.91
CA TYR A 6 46.86 61.41 15.35
C TYR A 6 45.47 60.85 15.70
N GLN A 7 44.92 61.26 16.85
CA GLN A 7 43.51 61.06 17.15
C GLN A 7 42.70 62.20 16.51
N GLU A 8 42.06 61.94 15.37
CA GLU A 8 40.99 62.81 14.90
C GLU A 8 39.77 62.69 15.83
N LYS A 9 39.36 63.81 16.43
CA LYS A 9 38.08 63.89 17.15
C LYS A 9 36.94 63.93 16.15
N THR A 10 36.38 62.78 15.80
CA THR A 10 35.15 62.67 15.00
C THR A 10 34.04 63.52 15.62
N LYS A 11 33.58 64.55 14.92
CA LYS A 11 32.39 65.33 15.33
C LYS A 11 31.20 64.37 15.48
N LYS A 12 30.36 64.57 16.51
CA LYS A 12 29.11 63.84 16.67
C LYS A 12 28.21 64.08 15.45
N LYS A 13 28.15 63.14 14.51
CA LYS A 13 27.10 63.13 13.48
C LYS A 13 25.77 62.81 14.18
N ASN A 14 24.73 63.58 13.86
CA ASN A 14 23.38 63.30 14.35
C ASN A 14 22.90 61.96 13.78
N GLY A 15 22.36 61.08 14.63
CA GLY A 15 21.98 59.73 14.22
C GLY A 15 20.78 59.71 13.25
N PRO A 16 20.57 58.59 12.51
CA PRO A 16 19.59 58.46 11.42
C PRO A 16 18.11 58.62 11.81
N LYS A 17 17.80 58.87 13.09
CA LYS A 17 16.47 59.34 13.53
C LYS A 17 16.17 60.79 13.06
N ALA A 18 17.18 61.60 12.73
CA ALA A 18 16.98 62.97 12.26
C ALA A 18 16.51 63.03 10.80
N GLU A 19 17.12 62.26 9.90
CA GLU A 19 16.85 62.28 8.45
C GLU A 19 15.46 61.70 8.13
N ARG A 20 15.07 60.60 8.80
CA ARG A 20 13.69 60.07 8.74
C ARG A 20 12.62 61.07 9.22
N LYS A 21 13.01 62.13 9.93
CA LYS A 21 12.10 63.22 10.37
C LYS A 21 12.09 64.43 9.41
N LYS A 22 13.06 64.55 8.49
CA LYS A 22 13.02 65.50 7.37
C LYS A 22 12.19 64.97 6.21
N LEU A 23 12.38 63.70 5.84
CA LEU A 23 11.64 63.05 4.75
C LEU A 23 10.13 63.07 4.98
N LYS A 24 9.65 63.02 6.23
CA LYS A 24 8.23 63.13 6.59
C LYS A 24 7.62 64.54 6.45
N LYS A 25 8.28 65.49 5.77
CA LYS A 25 7.88 66.90 5.68
C LYS A 25 7.77 67.48 4.25
N HIS A 26 8.09 66.71 3.22
CA HIS A 26 7.73 67.03 1.85
C HIS A 26 6.68 66.02 1.38
N GLY A 27 5.50 66.52 1.03
CA GLY A 27 4.44 65.74 0.40
C GLY A 27 4.39 66.02 -1.09
N GLY A 28 4.21 64.95 -1.86
CA GLY A 28 3.84 64.92 -3.27
C GLY A 28 3.07 63.61 -3.50
N PRO A 29 2.04 63.60 -4.37
CA PRO A 29 1.14 62.44 -4.51
C PRO A 29 1.76 61.30 -5.35
N THR A 30 0.95 60.25 -5.57
CA THR A 30 1.08 59.24 -6.64
C THR A 30 2.37 58.41 -6.72
N GLU A 31 2.71 57.73 -5.62
CA GLU A 31 3.26 56.34 -5.69
C GLU A 31 2.69 55.52 -4.52
N GLU A 32 1.36 55.49 -4.43
CA GLU A 32 0.62 55.07 -3.24
C GLU A 32 -0.12 53.74 -3.42
N ASP A 33 0.42 52.66 -2.87
CA ASP A 33 -0.36 51.76 -1.98
C ASP A 33 0.55 50.79 -1.23
N ALA A 34 1.52 50.16 -1.92
CA ALA A 34 2.51 49.26 -1.30
C ALA A 34 3.34 49.92 -0.17
N ARG A 35 3.41 51.26 -0.12
CA ARG A 35 4.10 52.03 0.93
C ARG A 35 3.18 52.70 1.96
N LYS A 36 1.85 52.56 1.87
CA LYS A 36 0.89 53.15 2.83
C LYS A 36 0.90 52.42 4.17
N ARG A 37 1.08 51.10 4.18
CA ARG A 37 1.17 50.32 5.43
C ARG A 37 2.44 50.69 6.20
N ASN A 38 2.30 50.98 7.49
CA ASN A 38 3.40 51.32 8.38
C ASN A 38 3.93 50.04 9.08
N PRO A 39 5.12 49.49 8.70
CA PRO A 39 5.69 48.25 9.26
C PRO A 39 6.32 48.49 10.66
N LYS A 40 5.48 49.05 11.53
CA LYS A 40 5.65 49.42 12.93
C LYS A 40 4.31 49.57 13.67
N ALA A 41 3.21 49.73 12.93
CA ALA A 41 1.85 49.56 13.45
C ALA A 41 1.43 48.10 13.24
N PHE A 42 1.67 47.60 12.03
CA PHE A 42 1.86 46.19 11.72
C PHE A 42 3.27 45.81 12.23
N ALA A 43 3.35 45.07 13.35
CA ALA A 43 4.58 44.70 14.05
C ALA A 43 4.24 43.89 15.31
N VAL A 44 4.39 42.56 15.30
CA VAL A 44 3.88 41.72 16.38
C VAL A 44 4.52 41.97 17.74
N GLN A 45 3.65 41.94 18.75
CA GLN A 45 3.96 42.12 20.18
C GLN A 45 5.10 41.21 20.69
N SER A 46 5.37 40.08 20.03
CA SER A 46 6.50 39.21 20.35
C SER A 46 7.00 38.40 19.15
N ALA A 47 7.96 38.97 18.41
CA ALA A 47 8.66 38.29 17.32
C ALA A 47 9.26 36.93 17.74
N VAL A 48 9.70 36.77 19.01
CA VAL A 48 10.21 35.49 19.53
C VAL A 48 9.10 34.44 19.68
N ARG A 49 7.89 34.84 20.08
CA ARG A 49 6.73 33.94 20.15
C ARG A 49 6.22 33.59 18.75
N MET A 50 6.18 34.57 17.84
CA MET A 50 5.85 34.34 16.43
C MET A 50 6.84 33.36 15.80
N ALA A 51 8.16 33.62 15.86
CA ALA A 51 9.18 32.75 15.29
C ALA A 51 9.11 31.31 15.84
N LYS A 52 8.92 31.12 17.15
CA LYS A 52 8.69 29.78 17.73
C LYS A 52 7.42 29.10 17.20
N THR A 53 6.36 29.87 16.97
CA THR A 53 5.08 29.35 16.45
C THR A 53 5.15 29.03 14.96
N PHE A 54 5.82 29.88 14.18
CA PHE A 54 6.10 29.69 12.75
C PHE A 54 7.05 28.51 12.52
N HIS A 55 8.16 28.42 13.25
CA HIS A 55 9.01 27.23 13.19
C HIS A 55 8.22 25.98 13.57
N ARG A 56 7.37 26.01 14.60
CA ARG A 56 6.51 24.88 14.97
C ARG A 56 5.46 24.54 13.92
N SER A 57 4.88 25.51 13.22
CA SER A 57 3.88 25.26 12.16
C SER A 57 4.55 24.70 10.91
N GLN A 58 5.72 25.21 10.52
CA GLN A 58 6.54 24.65 9.44
C GLN A 58 7.04 23.24 9.79
N ASP A 59 7.47 23.00 11.03
CA ASP A 59 7.79 21.67 11.57
C ASP A 59 6.59 20.71 11.52
N MET A 60 5.36 21.21 11.46
CA MET A 60 4.14 20.39 11.35
C MET A 60 3.65 20.26 9.91
N LYS A 61 3.80 21.27 9.04
CA LYS A 61 3.59 21.15 7.57
C LYS A 61 4.57 20.12 7.00
N THR A 62 5.88 20.28 7.26
CA THR A 62 6.93 19.33 6.83
C THR A 62 6.73 17.88 7.32
N LYS A 63 6.14 17.67 8.51
CA LYS A 63 5.79 16.33 9.02
C LYS A 63 4.47 15.77 8.46
N LYS A 64 3.65 16.56 7.77
CA LYS A 64 2.47 16.10 7.02
C LYS A 64 2.82 15.66 5.61
N HIS A 65 3.72 16.37 4.92
CA HIS A 65 4.13 16.00 3.56
C HIS A 65 4.70 14.58 3.52
N HIS A 66 4.28 13.81 2.53
CA HIS A 66 4.72 12.45 2.29
C HIS A 66 4.77 12.19 0.78
N ILE A 67 5.29 11.05 0.35
CA ILE A 67 5.15 10.65 -1.06
C ILE A 67 3.65 10.39 -1.31
N PRO A 68 2.98 11.12 -2.23
CA PRO A 68 1.61 10.82 -2.59
C PRO A 68 1.56 9.44 -3.27
N LEU A 69 0.50 8.69 -3.02
CA LEU A 69 0.28 7.36 -3.57
C LEU A 69 -1.16 7.30 -4.06
N VAL A 70 -1.38 6.71 -5.24
CA VAL A 70 -2.73 6.52 -5.78
C VAL A 70 -3.52 5.63 -4.81
N ASP A 71 -4.55 6.20 -4.20
CA ASP A 71 -5.53 5.39 -3.49
C ASP A 71 -6.47 4.77 -4.54
N ARG A 72 -6.70 3.47 -4.42
CA ARG A 72 -7.50 2.67 -5.36
C ARG A 72 -8.67 1.97 -4.65
N THR A 73 -9.00 2.40 -3.42
CA THR A 73 -10.19 1.86 -2.75
C THR A 73 -11.46 2.28 -3.48
N PRO A 74 -12.35 1.33 -3.83
CA PRO A 74 -13.64 1.60 -4.46
C PRO A 74 -14.63 2.23 -3.45
N LEU A 75 -15.82 2.63 -3.95
CA LEU A 75 -16.92 3.13 -3.10
C LEU A 75 -17.33 2.10 -2.03
N GLU A 76 -17.37 0.82 -2.43
CA GLU A 76 -17.67 -0.33 -1.56
C GLU A 76 -16.38 -1.07 -1.19
N PRO A 77 -15.65 -0.63 -0.15
CA PRO A 77 -14.34 -1.20 0.16
C PRO A 77 -14.45 -2.70 0.46
N PRO A 78 -13.53 -3.54 -0.05
CA PRO A 78 -13.47 -4.94 0.35
C PRO A 78 -13.20 -5.08 1.85
N PRO A 79 -13.51 -6.24 2.46
CA PRO A 79 -13.32 -6.42 3.89
C PRO A 79 -11.83 -6.44 4.25
N ILE A 80 -11.51 -5.52 5.17
CA ILE A 80 -10.17 -5.23 5.69
C ILE A 80 -9.60 -6.47 6.37
N VAL A 81 -8.42 -6.92 5.95
CA VAL A 81 -7.82 -8.16 6.47
C VAL A 81 -7.07 -7.89 7.78
N ILE A 82 -7.58 -8.47 8.86
CA ILE A 82 -7.02 -8.45 10.20
C ILE A 82 -6.37 -9.81 10.50
N VAL A 83 -5.05 -9.86 10.40
CA VAL A 83 -4.29 -11.07 10.71
C VAL A 83 -3.93 -11.10 12.20
N VAL A 84 -4.26 -12.20 12.86
CA VAL A 84 -3.95 -12.45 14.27
C VAL A 84 -2.70 -13.31 14.36
N VAL A 85 -1.59 -12.69 14.80
CA VAL A 85 -0.25 -13.26 14.79
C VAL A 85 0.28 -13.35 16.21
N GLY A 86 0.95 -14.46 16.53
CA GLY A 86 1.61 -14.65 17.81
C GLY A 86 2.14 -16.09 17.94
N PRO A 87 2.99 -16.33 18.94
CA PRO A 87 3.61 -17.63 19.16
C PRO A 87 2.59 -18.75 19.48
N PRO A 88 3.02 -20.03 19.49
CA PRO A 88 2.17 -21.13 19.94
C PRO A 88 1.53 -20.86 21.31
N LYS A 89 0.26 -21.22 21.46
CA LYS A 89 -0.51 -21.20 22.73
C LYS A 89 -0.75 -19.82 23.38
N VAL A 90 -0.46 -18.71 22.69
CA VAL A 90 -0.61 -17.34 23.23
C VAL A 90 -2.07 -16.82 23.34
N GLY A 91 -3.05 -17.54 22.77
CA GLY A 91 -4.47 -17.15 22.78
C GLY A 91 -5.01 -16.51 21.49
N LYS A 92 -4.52 -16.92 20.31
CA LYS A 92 -4.96 -16.39 19.00
C LYS A 92 -6.44 -16.65 18.72
N SER A 93 -6.86 -17.91 18.72
CA SER A 93 -8.24 -18.34 18.43
C SER A 93 -9.23 -17.95 19.54
N THR A 94 -8.77 -17.80 20.79
CA THR A 94 -9.61 -17.24 21.87
C THR A 94 -9.85 -15.74 21.68
N LEU A 95 -8.84 -14.97 21.22
CA LEU A 95 -9.03 -13.56 20.90
C LEU A 95 -10.02 -13.36 19.75
N ILE A 96 -9.89 -14.14 18.66
CA ILE A 96 -10.81 -14.08 17.52
C ILE A 96 -12.24 -14.40 17.95
N ARG A 97 -12.47 -15.50 18.71
CA ARG A 97 -13.79 -15.85 19.27
C ARG A 97 -14.39 -14.70 20.08
N CYS A 98 -13.60 -14.07 20.96
CA CYS A 98 -14.06 -12.94 21.78
C CYS A 98 -14.38 -11.68 20.96
N LEU A 99 -13.56 -11.37 19.93
CA LEU A 99 -13.80 -10.22 19.05
C LEU A 99 -15.08 -10.40 18.21
N ILE A 100 -15.25 -11.56 17.58
CA ILE A 100 -16.44 -11.87 16.78
C ILE A 100 -17.69 -11.84 17.65
N LYS A 101 -17.66 -12.42 18.85
CA LYS A 101 -18.76 -12.34 19.83
C LYS A 101 -19.07 -10.90 20.25
N ASN A 102 -18.07 -10.04 20.42
CA ASN A 102 -18.29 -8.62 20.74
C ASN A 102 -18.97 -7.82 19.61
N PHE A 103 -18.71 -8.16 18.34
CA PHE A 103 -19.36 -7.50 17.20
C PHE A 103 -20.74 -8.10 16.88
N THR A 104 -20.77 -9.41 16.63
CA THR A 104 -21.94 -10.14 16.11
C THR A 104 -22.94 -10.60 17.18
N ARG A 105 -22.50 -10.67 18.44
CA ARG A 105 -23.16 -11.36 19.58
C ARG A 105 -23.26 -12.89 19.47
N GLN A 106 -22.95 -13.47 18.32
CA GLN A 106 -22.95 -14.92 18.13
C GLN A 106 -21.68 -15.56 18.72
N LYS A 107 -21.77 -16.85 19.05
CA LYS A 107 -20.60 -17.68 19.39
C LYS A 107 -20.22 -18.53 18.18
N LEU A 108 -18.92 -18.64 17.92
CA LEU A 108 -18.36 -19.67 17.04
C LEU A 108 -17.78 -20.80 17.89
N GLY A 109 -17.94 -22.04 17.42
CA GLY A 109 -17.28 -23.22 17.97
C GLY A 109 -15.79 -23.13 17.74
N ASP A 110 -15.29 -23.70 16.66
CA ASP A 110 -13.91 -23.51 16.20
C ASP A 110 -13.78 -22.54 15.02
N ILE A 111 -12.58 -21.99 14.87
CA ILE A 111 -12.23 -21.01 13.83
C ILE A 111 -11.33 -21.71 12.82
N CYS A 112 -11.78 -21.72 11.58
CA CYS A 112 -11.09 -22.27 10.43
C CYS A 112 -11.34 -21.36 9.22
N GLY A 113 -10.36 -21.22 8.33
CA GLY A 113 -10.39 -20.25 7.24
C GLY A 113 -10.45 -18.78 7.69
N PRO A 114 -10.79 -17.87 6.76
CA PRO A 114 -11.06 -16.47 7.07
C PRO A 114 -12.50 -16.28 7.58
N VAL A 115 -12.71 -15.29 8.44
CA VAL A 115 -14.02 -14.96 9.02
C VAL A 115 -14.37 -13.50 8.77
N THR A 116 -15.35 -13.25 7.91
CA THR A 116 -15.82 -11.90 7.56
C THR A 116 -17.01 -11.48 8.43
N ILE A 117 -16.99 -10.23 8.91
CA ILE A 117 -18.06 -9.62 9.70
C ILE A 117 -18.34 -8.17 9.29
N VAL A 118 -19.56 -7.70 9.51
CA VAL A 118 -19.89 -6.27 9.46
C VAL A 118 -19.56 -5.62 10.81
N SER A 119 -18.64 -4.65 10.82
CA SER A 119 -18.26 -3.88 12.02
C SER A 119 -18.97 -2.52 12.13
N GLY A 120 -19.55 -2.03 11.04
CA GLY A 120 -20.21 -0.72 10.97
C GLY A 120 -20.61 -0.40 9.52
N LYS A 121 -21.50 0.59 9.33
CA LYS A 121 -22.18 0.83 8.05
C LYS A 121 -21.29 1.04 6.80
N LYS A 122 -20.03 1.46 6.97
CA LYS A 122 -19.05 1.60 5.86
C LYS A 122 -17.86 0.65 5.97
N ARG A 123 -17.91 -0.36 6.85
CA ARG A 123 -16.74 -1.17 7.28
C ARG A 123 -17.09 -2.61 7.64
N ARG A 124 -16.65 -3.52 6.77
CA ARG A 124 -16.56 -4.96 6.97
C ARG A 124 -15.09 -5.36 7.24
N LEU A 125 -14.88 -6.39 8.05
CA LEU A 125 -13.57 -6.86 8.51
C LEU A 125 -13.46 -8.37 8.27
N THR A 126 -12.31 -8.86 7.81
CA THR A 126 -12.00 -10.29 7.74
C THR A 126 -10.93 -10.64 8.77
N PHE A 127 -11.24 -11.47 9.76
CA PHE A 127 -10.25 -12.02 10.68
C PHE A 127 -9.62 -13.29 10.12
N MET A 128 -8.32 -13.47 10.33
CA MET A 128 -7.62 -14.72 10.02
C MET A 128 -6.55 -15.05 11.05
N GLU A 129 -6.47 -16.30 11.49
CA GLU A 129 -5.36 -16.77 12.34
C GLU A 129 -4.11 -17.07 11.50
N CYS A 130 -2.94 -16.67 12.00
CA CYS A 130 -1.66 -17.03 11.40
C CYS A 130 -1.08 -18.29 12.07
N ASN A 131 -0.87 -19.35 11.30
CA ASN A 131 -0.07 -20.51 11.73
C ASN A 131 1.40 -20.12 11.98
N ASN A 132 2.12 -20.96 12.72
CA ASN A 132 3.50 -20.66 13.18
C ASN A 132 4.58 -20.91 12.10
N ASP A 133 4.18 -21.42 10.93
CA ASP A 133 5.06 -21.60 9.78
C ASP A 133 5.51 -20.24 9.23
N ILE A 134 6.78 -20.16 8.82
CA ILE A 134 7.31 -18.99 8.14
C ILE A 134 6.65 -18.79 6.77
N ASN A 135 6.13 -19.85 6.13
CA ASN A 135 5.35 -19.71 4.89
C ASN A 135 4.06 -18.92 5.09
N THR A 136 3.22 -19.31 6.06
CA THR A 136 1.95 -18.63 6.36
C THR A 136 2.19 -17.22 6.88
N MET A 137 3.22 -17.02 7.69
CA MET A 137 3.67 -15.68 8.10
C MET A 137 4.05 -14.80 6.90
N ILE A 138 4.74 -15.36 5.89
CA ILE A 138 5.14 -14.64 4.67
C ILE A 138 3.94 -14.22 3.83
N ASP A 139 2.95 -15.09 3.64
CA ASP A 139 1.82 -14.79 2.76
C ASP A 139 0.84 -13.83 3.41
N LEU A 140 0.49 -14.07 4.68
CA LEU A 140 -0.40 -13.21 5.44
C LEU A 140 0.18 -11.80 5.63
N ALA A 141 1.51 -11.66 5.76
CA ALA A 141 2.17 -10.36 5.83
C ALA A 141 2.11 -9.55 4.51
N LYS A 142 1.81 -10.17 3.36
CA LYS A 142 1.57 -9.47 2.09
C LYS A 142 0.12 -8.99 1.95
N VAL A 143 -0.80 -9.67 2.64
CA VAL A 143 -2.26 -9.49 2.52
C VAL A 143 -2.86 -8.67 3.66
N ALA A 144 -2.21 -8.59 4.83
CA ALA A 144 -2.71 -7.87 6.00
C ALA A 144 -2.78 -6.34 5.81
N ASP A 145 -3.92 -5.75 6.17
CA ASP A 145 -4.07 -4.31 6.42
C ASP A 145 -3.73 -3.97 7.88
N LEU A 146 -4.20 -4.85 8.78
CA LEU A 146 -4.03 -4.78 10.23
C LEU A 146 -3.45 -6.10 10.75
N VAL A 147 -2.50 -5.98 11.67
CA VAL A 147 -1.92 -7.11 12.40
C VAL A 147 -2.22 -6.92 13.88
N LEU A 148 -2.92 -7.88 14.47
CA LEU A 148 -3.03 -8.02 15.93
C LEU A 148 -1.91 -8.95 16.39
N MET A 149 -0.87 -8.36 16.97
CA MET A 149 0.34 -9.07 17.42
C MET A 149 0.23 -9.43 18.89
N LEU A 150 -0.08 -10.69 19.17
CA LEU A 150 -0.14 -11.24 20.52
C LEU A 150 1.27 -11.51 21.04
N ILE A 151 1.52 -11.07 22.27
CA ILE A 151 2.76 -11.23 23.01
C ILE A 151 2.40 -11.84 24.36
N ASP A 152 3.03 -12.95 24.73
CA ASP A 152 2.91 -13.51 26.07
C ASP A 152 3.63 -12.59 27.06
N ALA A 153 2.95 -12.09 28.08
CA ALA A 153 3.60 -11.20 29.04
C ALA A 153 4.56 -11.92 29.99
N SER A 154 4.37 -13.21 30.24
CA SER A 154 5.15 -14.04 31.16
C SER A 154 6.47 -14.51 30.53
N PHE A 155 6.45 -14.87 29.25
CA PHE A 155 7.64 -15.23 28.47
C PHE A 155 8.32 -14.01 27.83
N GLY A 156 7.52 -13.05 27.33
CA GLY A 156 7.99 -11.89 26.59
C GLY A 156 7.99 -12.10 25.07
N PHE A 157 8.96 -11.50 24.37
CA PHE A 157 9.03 -11.57 22.91
C PHE A 157 9.70 -12.87 22.42
N GLU A 158 8.97 -13.63 21.62
CA GLU A 158 9.49 -14.83 20.93
C GLU A 158 10.08 -14.52 19.56
N MET A 159 10.96 -15.41 19.09
CA MET A 159 11.66 -15.28 17.80
C MET A 159 10.68 -15.18 16.62
N GLU A 160 9.55 -15.88 16.69
CA GLU A 160 8.48 -15.84 15.67
C GLU A 160 7.87 -14.43 15.52
N THR A 161 7.66 -13.71 16.63
CA THR A 161 7.15 -12.32 16.60
C THR A 161 8.15 -11.39 15.92
N PHE A 162 9.44 -11.56 16.21
CA PHE A 162 10.52 -10.80 15.56
C PHE A 162 10.70 -11.17 14.09
N GLU A 163 10.48 -12.42 13.70
CA GLU A 163 10.50 -12.84 12.30
C GLU A 163 9.35 -12.19 11.52
N PHE A 164 8.12 -12.24 12.03
CA PHE A 164 6.98 -11.60 11.41
C PHE A 164 7.16 -10.07 11.25
N LEU A 165 7.68 -9.38 12.27
CA LEU A 165 8.01 -7.95 12.17
C LEU A 165 8.99 -7.65 11.03
N ASN A 166 10.02 -8.49 10.84
CA ASN A 166 11.01 -8.32 9.77
C ASN A 166 10.46 -8.70 8.39
N ILE A 167 9.47 -9.61 8.31
CA ILE A 167 8.75 -9.91 7.06
C ILE A 167 7.94 -8.68 6.62
N CYS A 168 7.16 -8.09 7.53
CA CYS A 168 6.40 -6.86 7.28
C CYS A 168 7.29 -5.69 6.86
N GLN A 169 8.44 -5.49 7.50
CA GLN A 169 9.40 -4.43 7.12
C GLN A 169 9.98 -4.59 5.70
N VAL A 170 9.86 -5.77 5.09
CA VAL A 170 10.39 -6.07 3.75
C VAL A 170 9.32 -6.06 2.66
N HIS A 171 8.15 -6.63 2.90
CA HIS A 171 7.07 -6.69 1.90
C HIS A 171 6.14 -5.46 1.90
N GLY A 172 6.13 -4.68 2.98
CA GLY A 172 5.28 -3.50 3.16
C GLY A 172 4.71 -3.50 4.58
N PHE A 173 4.94 -2.42 5.33
CA PHE A 173 4.67 -2.43 6.78
C PHE A 173 3.20 -2.06 7.06
N PRO A 174 2.35 -3.02 7.48
CA PRO A 174 0.94 -2.77 7.73
C PRO A 174 0.74 -2.03 9.05
N ARG A 175 -0.51 -1.74 9.43
CA ARG A 175 -0.79 -1.27 10.79
C ARG A 175 -0.63 -2.44 11.77
N ILE A 176 0.14 -2.25 12.83
CA ILE A 176 0.38 -3.28 13.85
C ILE A 176 -0.10 -2.75 15.21
N MET A 177 -0.98 -3.51 15.88
CA MET A 177 -1.36 -3.31 17.28
C MET A 177 -0.80 -4.46 18.11
N GLY A 178 -0.14 -4.15 19.23
CA GLY A 178 0.29 -5.18 20.18
C GLY A 178 -0.84 -5.54 21.14
N VAL A 179 -0.92 -6.82 21.52
CA VAL A 179 -1.84 -7.34 22.55
C VAL A 179 -1.04 -8.19 23.53
N LEU A 180 -0.92 -7.74 24.79
CA LEU A 180 -0.28 -8.53 25.85
C LEU A 180 -1.30 -9.44 26.53
N THR A 181 -1.05 -10.75 26.51
CA THR A 181 -1.85 -11.79 27.19
C THR A 181 -1.10 -12.36 28.41
N HIS A 182 -1.72 -13.28 29.15
CA HIS A 182 -1.15 -13.96 30.34
C HIS A 182 -0.62 -13.02 31.44
N LEU A 183 -1.34 -11.91 31.67
CA LEU A 183 -1.04 -10.93 32.72
C LEU A 183 -1.43 -11.39 34.13
N ASP A 184 -2.31 -12.39 34.21
CA ASP A 184 -2.75 -13.14 35.39
C ASP A 184 -1.65 -14.04 36.00
N SER A 185 -0.72 -14.53 35.17
CA SER A 185 0.47 -15.28 35.61
C SER A 185 1.34 -14.50 36.61
N PHE A 186 1.23 -13.17 36.64
CA PHE A 186 2.00 -12.30 37.55
C PHE A 186 1.32 -12.10 38.92
N LYS A 187 1.71 -12.92 39.90
CA LYS A 187 1.35 -12.72 41.32
C LYS A 187 1.78 -11.35 41.89
N ASN A 188 2.84 -10.74 41.35
CA ASN A 188 3.45 -9.52 41.90
C ASN A 188 3.21 -8.27 41.02
N ASN A 189 2.30 -7.38 41.47
CA ASN A 189 1.94 -6.14 40.77
C ASN A 189 3.13 -5.20 40.44
N LYS A 190 4.17 -5.13 41.30
CA LYS A 190 5.39 -4.34 40.99
C LYS A 190 6.15 -4.92 39.79
N VAL A 191 6.23 -6.25 39.69
CA VAL A 191 6.88 -6.96 38.55
C VAL A 191 6.05 -6.81 37.29
N LEU A 192 4.73 -6.95 37.37
CA LEU A 192 3.79 -6.74 36.27
C LEU A 192 3.95 -5.33 35.65
N ARG A 193 4.00 -4.27 36.48
CA ARG A 193 4.22 -2.89 36.01
C ARG A 193 5.59 -2.71 35.33
N LYS A 194 6.66 -3.27 35.91
CA LYS A 194 8.02 -3.22 35.32
C LYS A 194 8.08 -3.95 33.97
N THR A 195 7.46 -5.13 33.88
CA THR A 195 7.41 -5.96 32.66
C THR A 195 6.58 -5.29 31.57
N LYS A 196 5.38 -4.76 31.89
CA LYS A 196 4.59 -3.94 30.96
C LYS A 196 5.39 -2.75 30.43
N LYS A 197 6.13 -2.01 31.27
CA LYS A 197 6.99 -0.89 30.81
C LYS A 197 8.11 -1.38 29.89
N ASN A 198 8.80 -2.47 30.22
CA ASN A 198 9.88 -3.03 29.42
C ASN A 198 9.39 -3.50 28.04
N LEU A 199 8.36 -4.35 28.00
CA LEU A 199 7.79 -4.87 26.75
C LEU A 199 7.22 -3.74 25.88
N LYS A 200 6.60 -2.72 26.48
CA LYS A 200 6.12 -1.51 25.78
C LYS A 200 7.27 -0.72 25.12
N HIS A 201 8.37 -0.47 25.83
CA HIS A 201 9.54 0.19 25.24
C HIS A 201 10.17 -0.68 24.14
N ARG A 202 10.25 -2.00 24.33
CA ARG A 202 10.79 -2.92 23.33
C ARG A 202 9.93 -2.95 22.05
N PHE A 203 8.61 -3.00 22.20
CA PHE A 203 7.64 -2.88 21.10
C PHE A 203 7.83 -1.57 20.32
N TRP A 204 7.96 -0.45 21.03
CA TRP A 204 8.23 0.86 20.43
C TRP A 204 9.55 0.93 19.65
N THR A 205 10.61 0.24 20.10
CA THR A 205 11.89 0.20 19.36
C THR A 205 11.88 -0.63 18.08
N GLU A 206 10.87 -1.48 17.87
CA GLU A 206 10.81 -2.45 16.75
C GLU A 206 9.65 -2.19 15.78
N VAL A 207 8.59 -1.51 16.25
CA VAL A 207 7.41 -1.12 15.46
C VAL A 207 7.47 0.37 15.12
N TYR A 208 7.11 1.23 16.06
CA TYR A 208 7.39 2.68 16.03
C TYR A 208 7.14 3.29 17.41
N GLN A 209 7.79 4.43 17.70
CA GLN A 209 7.62 5.13 18.96
C GLN A 209 6.17 5.59 19.15
N GLY A 210 5.54 5.16 20.25
CA GLY A 210 4.13 5.48 20.53
C GLY A 210 3.11 4.49 19.94
N ALA A 211 3.54 3.38 19.33
CA ALA A 211 2.64 2.30 18.87
C ALA A 211 1.72 1.81 20.00
N LYS A 212 0.48 1.41 19.63
CA LYS A 212 -0.55 1.02 20.60
C LYS A 212 -0.35 -0.43 21.06
N LEU A 213 -0.47 -0.63 22.36
CA LEU A 213 -0.28 -1.90 23.05
C LEU A 213 -1.42 -2.07 24.05
N PHE A 214 -2.26 -3.05 23.80
CA PHE A 214 -3.38 -3.44 24.64
C PHE A 214 -2.93 -4.46 25.69
N TYR A 215 -3.70 -4.56 26.76
CA TYR A 215 -3.49 -5.49 27.86
C TYR A 215 -4.77 -6.29 28.02
N LEU A 216 -4.69 -7.60 27.88
CA LEU A 216 -5.77 -8.52 28.20
C LEU A 216 -5.46 -9.22 29.51
N SER A 217 -6.35 -9.05 30.47
CA SER A 217 -6.34 -9.72 31.77
C SER A 217 -6.59 -11.22 31.61
N GLY A 218 -6.63 -11.95 32.72
CA GLY A 218 -6.90 -13.39 32.71
C GLY A 218 -8.26 -13.74 32.10
N MET A 219 -8.39 -14.98 31.63
CA MET A 219 -9.62 -15.50 31.03
C MET A 219 -10.66 -15.84 32.11
N VAL A 220 -11.94 -15.64 31.79
CA VAL A 220 -13.08 -16.01 32.63
C VAL A 220 -14.02 -16.88 31.79
N TYR A 221 -14.29 -18.11 32.25
CA TYR A 221 -15.02 -19.15 31.48
C TYR A 221 -14.49 -19.39 30.06
N GLY A 222 -13.17 -19.24 29.85
CA GLY A 222 -12.52 -19.40 28.54
C GLY A 222 -12.60 -18.18 27.61
N GLU A 223 -13.28 -17.10 28.03
CA GLU A 223 -13.38 -15.84 27.28
C GLU A 223 -12.50 -14.75 27.92
N TYR A 224 -12.07 -13.76 27.14
CA TYR A 224 -11.40 -12.55 27.65
C TYR A 224 -12.42 -11.53 28.18
N GLN A 225 -12.00 -10.69 29.13
CA GLN A 225 -12.87 -9.71 29.78
C GLN A 225 -13.51 -8.74 28.77
N LEU A 226 -14.84 -8.76 28.67
CA LEU A 226 -15.60 -8.12 27.59
C LEU A 226 -15.29 -6.62 27.44
N GLN A 227 -15.05 -5.89 28.52
CA GLN A 227 -14.71 -4.45 28.47
C GLN A 227 -13.34 -4.19 27.83
N GLU A 228 -12.36 -5.07 27.99
CA GLU A 228 -11.04 -4.96 27.35
C GLU A 228 -11.14 -5.27 25.84
N VAL A 229 -11.89 -6.32 25.49
CA VAL A 229 -12.18 -6.71 24.10
C VAL A 229 -12.99 -5.64 23.36
N LYS A 230 -14.00 -5.05 24.01
CA LYS A 230 -14.82 -3.93 23.49
C LYS A 230 -13.97 -2.67 23.24
N ASN A 231 -13.00 -2.38 24.11
CA ASN A 231 -12.04 -1.31 23.90
C ASN A 231 -11.12 -1.59 22.70
N LEU A 232 -10.60 -2.81 22.55
CA LEU A 232 -9.82 -3.22 21.38
C LEU A 232 -10.65 -3.09 20.09
N GLY A 233 -11.87 -3.61 20.08
CA GLY A 233 -12.82 -3.51 18.96
C GLY A 233 -13.08 -2.06 18.54
N ARG A 234 -13.31 -1.14 19.50
CA ARG A 234 -13.46 0.30 19.22
C ARG A 234 -12.25 0.89 18.49
N PHE A 235 -11.03 0.49 18.84
CA PHE A 235 -9.83 0.98 18.15
C PHE A 235 -9.68 0.39 16.73
N ILE A 236 -10.08 -0.86 16.53
CA ILE A 236 -10.10 -1.51 15.20
C ILE A 236 -11.07 -0.76 14.28
N SER A 237 -12.34 -0.59 14.69
CA SER A 237 -13.39 0.01 13.84
C SER A 237 -13.11 1.44 13.39
N VAL A 238 -12.29 2.20 14.14
CA VAL A 238 -11.96 3.63 13.88
C VAL A 238 -10.64 3.81 13.07
N MET A 239 -9.80 2.77 12.92
CA MET A 239 -8.46 2.94 12.36
C MET A 239 -8.45 3.34 10.87
N LYS A 240 -7.54 4.23 10.46
CA LYS A 240 -7.23 4.49 9.04
C LYS A 240 -5.95 3.75 8.61
N PHE A 241 -6.04 3.06 7.48
CA PHE A 241 -4.93 2.33 6.86
C PHE A 241 -4.10 3.26 5.96
N ARG A 242 -3.07 2.71 5.32
CA ARG A 242 -2.26 3.41 4.31
C ARG A 242 -2.12 2.45 3.12
N PRO A 243 -2.34 2.89 1.87
CA PRO A 243 -2.11 2.04 0.71
C PRO A 243 -0.65 1.53 0.68
N LEU A 244 -0.48 0.22 0.52
CA LEU A 244 0.82 -0.42 0.30
C LEU A 244 1.02 -0.66 -1.20
N VAL A 245 2.18 -0.25 -1.72
CA VAL A 245 2.46 -0.24 -3.18
C VAL A 245 2.24 -1.60 -3.84
N TRP A 246 2.57 -2.71 -3.17
CA TRP A 246 2.33 -4.06 -3.70
C TRP A 246 0.83 -4.40 -3.80
N GLN A 247 0.03 -3.99 -2.81
CA GLN A 247 -1.42 -4.21 -2.79
C GLN A 247 -2.15 -3.30 -3.78
N THR A 248 -1.70 -2.05 -3.98
CA THR A 248 -2.32 -1.13 -4.95
C THR A 248 -1.83 -1.30 -6.40
N SER A 249 -0.95 -2.27 -6.67
CA SER A 249 -0.52 -2.63 -8.03
C SER A 249 -1.07 -3.99 -8.49
N HIS A 250 -1.09 -5.00 -7.63
CA HIS A 250 -1.53 -6.35 -7.99
C HIS A 250 -2.96 -6.66 -7.49
N PRO A 251 -3.82 -7.29 -8.31
CA PRO A 251 -5.10 -7.80 -7.85
C PRO A 251 -4.87 -9.08 -7.04
N TYR A 252 -5.60 -9.26 -5.94
CA TYR A 252 -5.54 -10.49 -5.15
C TYR A 252 -6.86 -10.86 -4.50
N VAL A 253 -7.09 -12.15 -4.32
CA VAL A 253 -8.22 -12.71 -3.55
C VAL A 253 -7.65 -13.49 -2.38
N LEU A 254 -8.11 -13.18 -1.16
CA LEU A 254 -8.06 -14.13 -0.05
C LEU A 254 -9.31 -15.00 -0.19
N VAL A 255 -9.11 -16.31 -0.30
CA VAL A 255 -10.19 -17.27 -0.59
C VAL A 255 -10.92 -17.63 0.69
N ASP A 256 -12.24 -17.48 0.65
CA ASP A 256 -13.14 -17.75 1.76
C ASP A 256 -13.75 -19.16 1.68
N ARG A 257 -14.06 -19.68 0.47
CA ARG A 257 -14.63 -21.03 0.20
C ARG A 257 -13.92 -21.70 -1.00
N MET A 258 -13.80 -23.02 -0.97
CA MET A 258 -13.11 -23.83 -1.99
C MET A 258 -13.90 -25.10 -2.28
N GLU A 259 -14.07 -25.46 -3.56
CA GLU A 259 -14.88 -26.59 -4.03
C GLU A 259 -14.19 -27.31 -5.20
N ASP A 260 -14.23 -28.65 -5.23
CA ASP A 260 -13.83 -29.44 -6.39
C ASP A 260 -15.04 -29.60 -7.34
N LEU A 261 -14.89 -29.21 -8.61
CA LEU A 261 -15.89 -29.39 -9.66
C LEU A 261 -15.64 -30.65 -10.51
N THR A 262 -14.58 -31.40 -10.24
CA THR A 262 -14.13 -32.50 -11.11
C THR A 262 -15.12 -33.67 -11.10
N ASP A 263 -15.50 -34.15 -12.29
CA ASP A 263 -16.44 -35.26 -12.45
C ASP A 263 -16.07 -36.48 -11.58
N PRO A 264 -16.97 -36.96 -10.69
CA PRO A 264 -16.68 -38.09 -9.82
C PRO A 264 -16.28 -39.38 -10.55
N GLU A 265 -16.69 -39.55 -11.81
CA GLU A 265 -16.26 -40.68 -12.64
C GLU A 265 -14.77 -40.60 -13.02
N LEU A 266 -14.27 -39.42 -13.40
CA LEU A 266 -12.85 -39.20 -13.68
C LEU A 266 -12.01 -39.44 -12.42
N VAL A 267 -12.50 -38.98 -11.26
CA VAL A 267 -11.88 -39.24 -9.95
C VAL A 267 -11.85 -40.73 -9.61
N ARG A 268 -12.89 -41.49 -10.00
CA ARG A 268 -12.99 -42.94 -9.77
C ARG A 268 -12.12 -43.75 -10.73
N THR A 269 -11.87 -43.29 -11.95
CA THR A 269 -10.96 -43.95 -12.91
C THR A 269 -9.51 -43.63 -12.64
N ASP A 270 -9.16 -42.35 -12.51
CA ASP A 270 -7.81 -41.86 -12.24
C ASP A 270 -7.81 -40.95 -11.00
N PRO A 271 -7.58 -41.49 -9.78
CA PRO A 271 -7.64 -40.71 -8.54
C PRO A 271 -6.59 -39.59 -8.48
N LYS A 272 -5.54 -39.68 -9.30
CA LYS A 272 -4.47 -38.68 -9.48
C LYS A 272 -4.71 -37.70 -10.64
N CYS A 273 -5.90 -37.70 -11.24
CA CYS A 273 -6.27 -36.68 -12.22
C CYS A 273 -6.19 -35.29 -11.59
N ASP A 274 -5.66 -34.32 -12.34
CA ASP A 274 -5.68 -32.91 -11.96
C ASP A 274 -7.13 -32.40 -11.90
N ARG A 275 -7.39 -31.41 -11.03
CA ARG A 275 -8.74 -30.98 -10.65
C ARG A 275 -9.13 -29.63 -11.22
N THR A 276 -10.41 -29.48 -11.49
CA THR A 276 -11.07 -28.19 -11.73
C THR A 276 -11.65 -27.68 -10.41
N VAL A 277 -11.12 -26.58 -9.87
CA VAL A 277 -11.49 -26.08 -8.54
C VAL A 277 -12.15 -24.70 -8.66
N SER A 278 -13.30 -24.53 -7.99
CA SER A 278 -13.90 -23.22 -7.73
C SER A 278 -13.33 -22.63 -6.44
N LEU A 279 -12.78 -21.42 -6.53
CA LEU A 279 -12.28 -20.65 -5.38
C LEU A 279 -13.09 -19.35 -5.26
N TYR A 280 -13.70 -19.14 -4.11
CA TYR A 280 -14.58 -17.99 -3.85
C TYR A 280 -13.91 -17.01 -2.89
N GLY A 281 -14.04 -15.70 -3.15
CA GLY A 281 -13.63 -14.70 -2.17
C GLY A 281 -13.76 -13.26 -2.67
N TYR A 282 -13.54 -12.30 -1.78
CA TYR A 282 -13.55 -10.88 -2.13
C TYR A 282 -12.28 -10.46 -2.89
N LEU A 283 -12.46 -9.76 -4.00
CA LEU A 283 -11.37 -9.14 -4.75
C LEU A 283 -10.81 -7.91 -4.02
N ARG A 284 -9.49 -7.82 -3.94
CA ARG A 284 -8.72 -6.79 -3.22
C ARG A 284 -7.56 -6.30 -4.10
N GLY A 285 -7.06 -5.11 -3.79
CA GLY A 285 -5.96 -4.48 -4.52
C GLY A 285 -6.42 -3.73 -5.76
N THR A 286 -6.15 -4.26 -6.95
CA THR A 286 -6.55 -3.68 -8.26
C THR A 286 -7.61 -4.54 -8.96
N HIS A 287 -8.00 -4.13 -10.18
CA HIS A 287 -8.98 -4.86 -10.98
C HIS A 287 -8.40 -6.18 -11.51
N LEU A 288 -9.17 -7.26 -11.45
CA LEU A 288 -8.78 -8.56 -11.98
C LEU A 288 -9.29 -8.71 -13.42
N LYS A 289 -8.44 -9.17 -14.34
CA LYS A 289 -8.84 -9.45 -15.73
C LYS A 289 -9.25 -10.91 -15.87
N ASN A 290 -10.34 -11.17 -16.60
CA ASN A 290 -10.72 -12.54 -16.95
C ASN A 290 -9.57 -13.22 -17.73
N LYS A 291 -9.41 -14.54 -17.54
CA LYS A 291 -8.34 -15.37 -18.12
C LYS A 291 -6.91 -14.93 -17.80
N GLY A 292 -6.73 -14.15 -16.73
CA GLY A 292 -5.43 -13.73 -16.21
C GLY A 292 -4.59 -14.88 -15.62
N GLN A 293 -3.29 -14.64 -15.51
CA GLN A 293 -2.36 -15.53 -14.79
C GLN A 293 -2.35 -15.20 -13.28
N VAL A 294 -2.39 -16.24 -12.45
CA VAL A 294 -2.52 -16.12 -10.99
C VAL A 294 -1.58 -17.12 -10.30
N HIS A 295 -0.89 -16.66 -9.26
CA HIS A 295 -0.07 -17.52 -8.40
C HIS A 295 -0.84 -17.90 -7.14
N ILE A 296 -0.81 -19.19 -6.78
CA ILE A 296 -1.22 -19.70 -5.47
C ILE A 296 0.05 -20.00 -4.66
N PRO A 297 0.39 -19.20 -3.62
CA PRO A 297 1.58 -19.41 -2.80
C PRO A 297 1.57 -20.77 -2.09
N GLY A 298 2.38 -21.71 -2.59
CA GLY A 298 2.45 -23.07 -2.06
C GLY A 298 1.92 -24.16 -2.98
N VAL A 299 1.35 -23.79 -4.13
CA VAL A 299 0.87 -24.72 -5.17
C VAL A 299 1.61 -24.46 -6.49
N GLY A 300 1.43 -23.30 -7.13
CA GLY A 300 1.99 -23.04 -8.46
C GLY A 300 1.48 -21.75 -9.13
N ASP A 301 1.89 -21.56 -10.38
CA ASP A 301 1.35 -20.55 -11.30
C ASP A 301 0.26 -21.23 -12.16
N PHE A 302 -0.91 -20.60 -12.27
CA PHE A 302 -2.05 -21.11 -13.05
C PHE A 302 -2.65 -20.00 -13.93
N GLN A 303 -3.48 -20.39 -14.89
CA GLN A 303 -4.34 -19.48 -15.63
C GLN A 303 -5.80 -19.76 -15.23
N VAL A 304 -6.57 -18.71 -15.00
CA VAL A 304 -8.01 -18.84 -14.67
C VAL A 304 -8.78 -19.18 -15.95
N ALA A 305 -9.72 -20.12 -15.89
CA ALA A 305 -10.60 -20.45 -17.02
C ALA A 305 -11.69 -19.40 -17.20
N ASP A 306 -12.40 -19.09 -16.12
CA ASP A 306 -13.42 -18.06 -16.08
C ASP A 306 -13.56 -17.42 -14.68
N VAL A 307 -14.17 -16.23 -14.64
CA VAL A 307 -14.42 -15.44 -13.43
C VAL A 307 -15.87 -15.00 -13.42
N ASN A 308 -16.61 -15.37 -12.38
CA ASN A 308 -18.00 -14.95 -12.20
C ASN A 308 -18.12 -14.10 -10.93
N PHE A 309 -18.87 -12.99 -10.99
CA PHE A 309 -19.19 -12.20 -9.81
C PHE A 309 -20.48 -12.72 -9.16
N LEU A 310 -20.61 -12.51 -7.86
CA LEU A 310 -21.70 -13.01 -7.04
C LEU A 310 -22.20 -11.92 -6.08
N PRO A 311 -23.47 -12.00 -5.62
CA PRO A 311 -23.97 -11.11 -4.57
C PRO A 311 -23.14 -11.24 -3.28
N ASP A 312 -23.02 -10.14 -2.56
CA ASP A 312 -22.15 -10.03 -1.39
C ASP A 312 -22.73 -10.74 -0.14
N PRO A 313 -22.07 -11.79 0.40
CA PRO A 313 -22.56 -12.49 1.60
C PRO A 313 -22.43 -11.69 2.90
N CYS A 314 -21.82 -10.50 2.87
CA CYS A 314 -21.73 -9.54 3.99
C CYS A 314 -21.86 -8.09 3.47
N ALA A 315 -22.93 -7.84 2.71
CA ALA A 315 -23.32 -6.53 2.21
C ALA A 315 -23.30 -5.44 3.30
N LEU A 316 -22.93 -4.22 2.91
CA LEU A 316 -22.95 -3.06 3.80
C LEU A 316 -24.38 -2.51 3.93
N PRO A 317 -24.87 -2.22 5.15
CA PRO A 317 -26.25 -1.77 5.33
C PRO A 317 -26.44 -0.30 4.95
N ASP A 318 -27.56 -0.01 4.30
CA ASP A 318 -27.89 1.29 3.71
C ASP A 318 -27.80 2.49 4.67
N ALA A 319 -27.70 3.66 4.02
CA ALA A 319 -27.43 4.97 4.62
C ALA A 319 -28.57 5.56 5.49
N GLN A 320 -29.45 4.72 6.06
CA GLN A 320 -30.41 5.15 7.08
C GLN A 320 -29.68 5.90 8.20
N LYS A 321 -30.16 7.11 8.53
CA LYS A 321 -29.48 8.18 9.28
C LYS A 321 -29.00 7.83 10.71
N LYS A 322 -29.34 6.66 11.25
CA LYS A 322 -28.93 6.20 12.59
C LYS A 322 -27.44 5.79 12.61
N ARG A 323 -26.67 6.32 13.57
CA ARG A 323 -25.23 6.06 13.73
C ARG A 323 -24.86 4.67 14.29
N ALA A 324 -25.82 3.98 14.91
CA ALA A 324 -25.63 2.64 15.45
C ALA A 324 -25.90 1.57 14.40
N LEU A 325 -25.33 0.37 14.59
CA LEU A 325 -25.59 -0.82 13.79
C LEU A 325 -26.67 -1.67 14.49
N ASN A 326 -27.75 -1.98 13.78
CA ASN A 326 -28.86 -2.81 14.28
C ASN A 326 -28.43 -4.27 14.52
N GLU A 327 -29.33 -5.15 14.94
CA GLU A 327 -29.00 -6.57 15.17
C GLU A 327 -29.08 -7.40 13.89
N LYS A 328 -30.08 -7.17 13.02
CA LYS A 328 -30.15 -7.77 11.68
C LYS A 328 -28.93 -7.43 10.79
N GLU A 329 -28.34 -6.25 11.00
CA GLU A 329 -27.16 -5.75 10.26
C GLU A 329 -25.83 -6.40 10.70
N ARG A 330 -25.82 -7.29 11.70
CA ARG A 330 -24.61 -7.94 12.25
C ARG A 330 -24.27 -9.25 11.53
N LEU A 331 -24.12 -9.16 10.21
CA LEU A 331 -23.80 -10.31 9.38
C LEU A 331 -22.42 -10.89 9.73
N LEU A 332 -22.35 -12.22 9.68
CA LEU A 332 -21.19 -13.06 9.95
C LEU A 332 -21.11 -14.11 8.82
N TYR A 333 -20.00 -14.13 8.10
CA TYR A 333 -19.73 -15.10 7.05
C TYR A 333 -18.40 -15.81 7.31
N ALA A 334 -18.47 -17.12 7.51
CA ALA A 334 -17.33 -17.98 7.81
C ALA A 334 -17.60 -19.40 7.31
N PRO A 335 -17.58 -19.65 5.99
CA PRO A 335 -18.05 -20.91 5.40
C PRO A 335 -17.18 -22.14 5.78
N MET A 336 -15.94 -21.92 6.23
CA MET A 336 -15.03 -22.96 6.74
C MET A 336 -15.09 -23.14 8.27
N ALA A 337 -15.98 -22.44 9.00
CA ALA A 337 -16.04 -22.45 10.45
C ALA A 337 -17.43 -22.81 10.99
N GLY A 338 -17.51 -23.19 12.27
CA GLY A 338 -18.75 -23.60 12.93
C GLY A 338 -19.69 -22.44 13.24
N VAL A 339 -20.40 -21.93 12.23
CA VAL A 339 -21.43 -20.88 12.37
C VAL A 339 -22.72 -21.52 12.88
N GLY A 340 -23.20 -21.07 14.04
CA GLY A 340 -24.43 -21.59 14.65
C GLY A 340 -24.37 -23.07 15.07
N GLY A 341 -23.20 -23.70 15.06
CA GLY A 341 -23.01 -25.14 15.28
C GLY A 341 -22.98 -25.98 14.00
N VAL A 342 -23.08 -25.38 12.81
CA VAL A 342 -22.98 -26.09 11.52
C VAL A 342 -21.57 -25.91 10.95
N VAL A 343 -20.89 -27.01 10.62
CA VAL A 343 -19.56 -27.05 9.99
C VAL A 343 -19.67 -27.78 8.65
N TYR A 344 -19.18 -27.16 7.59
CA TYR A 344 -19.06 -27.75 6.26
C TYR A 344 -17.64 -28.29 6.05
N ASP A 345 -17.51 -29.56 5.67
CA ASP A 345 -16.24 -30.17 5.23
C ASP A 345 -16.47 -30.89 3.90
N LYS A 346 -16.13 -30.21 2.81
CA LYS A 346 -16.38 -30.63 1.42
C LYS A 346 -17.87 -30.95 1.21
N ASP A 347 -18.20 -32.22 1.08
CA ASP A 347 -19.55 -32.73 0.81
C ASP A 347 -20.32 -33.11 2.09
N ALA A 348 -19.65 -33.08 3.25
CA ALA A 348 -20.21 -33.43 4.55
C ALA A 348 -20.61 -32.18 5.36
N VAL A 349 -21.73 -32.30 6.09
CA VAL A 349 -22.21 -31.27 7.02
C VAL A 349 -22.29 -31.87 8.43
N TYR A 350 -21.49 -31.34 9.34
CA TYR A 350 -21.51 -31.69 10.76
C TYR A 350 -22.35 -30.66 11.53
N ILE A 351 -23.17 -31.13 12.48
CA ILE A 351 -24.07 -30.28 13.27
C ILE A 351 -23.88 -30.57 14.76
N ASP A 352 -23.29 -29.61 15.48
CA ASP A 352 -23.10 -29.66 16.93
C ASP A 352 -24.43 -29.40 17.66
N LEU A 353 -25.16 -30.47 17.97
CA LEU A 353 -26.36 -30.40 18.80
C LEU A 353 -26.00 -29.98 20.24
N PRO A 354 -26.62 -28.92 20.81
CA PRO A 354 -26.44 -28.56 22.21
C PRO A 354 -26.74 -29.72 23.16
N ALA A 355 -25.95 -29.88 24.22
CA ALA A 355 -26.07 -30.99 25.17
C ALA A 355 -27.47 -31.13 25.83
N SER A 356 -28.28 -30.07 25.84
CA SER A 356 -29.69 -30.10 26.24
C SER A 356 -30.54 -31.04 25.37
N HIS A 357 -30.26 -31.15 24.07
CA HIS A 357 -30.96 -32.05 23.16
C HIS A 357 -30.41 -33.49 23.22
N VAL A 358 -29.11 -33.67 23.48
CA VAL A 358 -28.52 -35.00 23.70
C VAL A 358 -29.14 -35.67 24.93
N ASN A 359 -29.39 -34.92 26.01
CA ASN A 359 -30.12 -35.43 27.17
C ASN A 359 -31.59 -35.77 26.86
N GLN A 360 -32.24 -35.02 25.95
CA GLN A 360 -33.61 -35.35 25.48
C GLN A 360 -33.66 -36.64 24.65
N GLN A 361 -32.55 -37.08 24.05
CA GLN A 361 -32.47 -38.38 23.37
C GLN A 361 -32.26 -39.56 24.33
N GLN A 362 -31.90 -39.32 25.59
CA GLN A 362 -31.87 -40.36 26.64
C GLN A 362 -33.22 -40.53 27.35
N GLU A 363 -34.11 -39.54 27.29
CA GLU A 363 -35.54 -39.74 27.56
C GLU A 363 -36.19 -40.45 26.36
N MET A 364 -36.33 -41.77 26.41
CA MET A 364 -37.11 -42.52 25.43
C MET A 364 -38.57 -42.02 25.40
N ARG A 365 -38.90 -41.26 24.36
CA ARG A 365 -40.27 -40.78 24.06
C ARG A 365 -40.77 -41.56 22.83
N PRO A 366 -42.04 -41.96 22.76
CA PRO A 366 -42.53 -42.83 21.67
C PRO A 366 -42.37 -42.21 20.26
N THR A 367 -42.22 -40.89 20.17
CA THR A 367 -41.89 -40.20 18.91
C THR A 367 -40.49 -40.51 18.38
N THR A 368 -39.51 -40.83 19.22
CA THR A 368 -38.15 -41.18 18.74
C THR A 368 -38.10 -42.59 18.16
N GLU A 369 -38.85 -43.53 18.75
CA GLU A 369 -38.97 -44.89 18.22
C GLU A 369 -39.67 -44.89 16.84
N LEU A 370 -40.71 -44.08 16.67
CA LEU A 370 -41.37 -43.89 15.37
C LEU A 370 -40.39 -43.39 14.31
N VAL A 371 -39.63 -42.32 14.60
CA VAL A 371 -38.65 -41.74 13.67
C VAL A 371 -37.56 -42.75 13.32
N GLN A 372 -37.05 -43.50 14.31
CA GLN A 372 -36.05 -44.55 14.04
C GLN A 372 -36.62 -45.68 13.17
N SER A 373 -37.85 -46.13 13.43
CA SER A 373 -38.54 -47.13 12.61
C SER A 373 -38.80 -46.67 11.16
N LEU A 374 -38.96 -45.36 10.94
CA LEU A 374 -39.08 -44.79 9.59
C LEU A 374 -37.72 -44.80 8.87
N ILE A 375 -36.65 -44.37 9.56
CA ILE A 375 -35.27 -44.35 9.03
C ILE A 375 -34.80 -45.76 8.64
N ASP A 376 -35.09 -46.76 9.47
CA ASP A 376 -34.70 -48.17 9.22
C ASP A 376 -35.48 -48.80 8.04
N THR A 377 -36.54 -48.16 7.52
CA THR A 377 -37.37 -48.75 6.46
C THR A 377 -36.95 -48.36 5.04
N HIS A 378 -35.98 -49.09 4.50
CA HIS A 378 -35.45 -48.95 3.13
C HIS A 378 -36.43 -49.26 1.98
N ALA A 379 -37.70 -49.57 2.26
CA ALA A 379 -38.74 -49.82 1.25
C ALA A 379 -39.81 -48.72 1.32
N THR A 380 -40.14 -48.12 0.17
CA THR A 380 -41.13 -47.04 0.08
C THR A 380 -42.50 -47.48 0.60
N LEU A 381 -43.28 -46.52 1.10
CA LEU A 381 -44.64 -46.80 1.57
C LEU A 381 -45.49 -47.40 0.44
N ASP A 382 -45.34 -46.92 -0.80
CA ASP A 382 -46.05 -47.45 -1.96
C ASP A 382 -45.66 -48.89 -2.29
N ALA A 383 -44.37 -49.25 -2.20
CA ALA A 383 -43.93 -50.63 -2.38
C ALA A 383 -44.46 -51.57 -1.27
N LYS A 384 -44.57 -51.07 -0.03
CA LYS A 384 -45.21 -51.80 1.07
C LYS A 384 -46.72 -51.93 0.89
N MET A 385 -47.40 -50.89 0.41
CA MET A 385 -48.85 -50.92 0.15
C MET A 385 -49.18 -51.83 -1.04
N ALA A 386 -48.41 -51.78 -2.13
CA ALA A 386 -48.54 -52.70 -3.27
C ALA A 386 -48.23 -54.16 -2.89
N ALA A 387 -47.31 -54.39 -1.95
CA ALA A 387 -47.06 -55.72 -1.39
C ALA A 387 -48.10 -56.15 -0.33
N SER A 388 -48.89 -55.22 0.23
CA SER A 388 -49.92 -55.51 1.22
C SER A 388 -51.19 -56.01 0.53
N LYS A 389 -51.41 -57.32 0.60
CA LYS A 389 -52.55 -57.97 -0.06
C LYS A 389 -53.82 -57.85 0.78
N VAL A 390 -54.80 -57.09 0.30
CA VAL A 390 -56.09 -56.88 0.97
C VAL A 390 -57.04 -58.05 0.63
N SER A 391 -57.71 -58.58 1.65
CA SER A 391 -58.82 -59.54 1.52
C SER A 391 -60.12 -58.90 2.01
N LEU A 392 -61.14 -58.83 1.17
CA LEU A 392 -62.42 -58.18 1.51
C LEU A 392 -63.25 -58.97 2.54
N PHE A 393 -63.06 -60.30 2.61
CA PHE A 393 -63.69 -61.17 3.61
C PHE A 393 -62.71 -62.23 4.12
N SER A 394 -62.90 -62.68 5.37
CA SER A 394 -62.09 -63.70 6.05
C SER A 394 -62.20 -65.08 5.39
N GLY A 395 -61.29 -65.36 4.44
CA GLY A 395 -61.26 -66.58 3.64
C GLY A 395 -61.44 -66.36 2.13
N SER A 396 -61.60 -65.12 1.67
CA SER A 396 -61.58 -64.76 0.25
C SER A 396 -60.15 -64.74 -0.31
N ALA A 397 -60.02 -64.93 -1.63
CA ALA A 397 -58.74 -64.75 -2.32
C ALA A 397 -58.28 -63.29 -2.26
N THR A 398 -56.96 -63.08 -2.25
CA THR A 398 -56.35 -61.75 -2.24
C THR A 398 -56.26 -61.15 -3.64
N LEU A 399 -56.47 -59.84 -3.73
CA LEU A 399 -56.33 -59.07 -4.97
C LEU A 399 -54.89 -58.60 -5.17
N GLU A 400 -54.43 -58.52 -6.41
CA GLU A 400 -53.17 -57.87 -6.78
C GLU A 400 -53.44 -56.60 -7.62
N PRO A 401 -52.62 -55.54 -7.52
CA PRO A 401 -52.95 -54.25 -8.14
C PRO A 401 -53.02 -54.28 -9.68
N GLU A 402 -52.42 -55.29 -10.33
CA GLU A 402 -52.51 -55.47 -11.79
C GLU A 402 -53.93 -55.82 -12.26
N ASP A 403 -54.76 -56.48 -11.42
CA ASP A 403 -56.15 -56.82 -11.74
C ASP A 403 -57.05 -55.59 -11.90
N ILE A 404 -56.68 -54.46 -11.26
CA ILE A 404 -57.47 -53.22 -11.27
C ILE A 404 -57.22 -52.42 -12.56
N ALA A 405 -55.98 -52.44 -13.07
CA ALA A 405 -55.56 -51.64 -14.23
C ALA A 405 -56.24 -52.08 -15.55
N LEU A 406 -56.52 -53.37 -15.70
CA LEU A 406 -57.04 -53.95 -16.97
C LEU A 406 -58.45 -53.47 -17.36
N ASN A 407 -59.21 -52.84 -16.45
CA ASN A 407 -60.57 -52.37 -16.74
C ASN A 407 -60.68 -50.92 -17.25
N GLN A 408 -59.59 -50.14 -17.28
CA GLN A 408 -59.65 -48.69 -17.53
C GLN A 408 -59.53 -48.23 -19.00
N HIS A 409 -59.91 -49.07 -19.99
CA HIS A 409 -59.81 -48.71 -21.41
C HIS A 409 -61.07 -49.00 -22.26
N ARG A 410 -62.18 -48.32 -21.93
CA ARG A 410 -63.30 -48.15 -22.88
C ARG A 410 -64.18 -46.92 -22.59
N MET A 411 -63.89 -45.80 -23.25
CA MET A 411 -64.71 -44.58 -23.27
C MET A 411 -65.51 -44.50 -24.58
N ILE A 412 -66.86 -44.47 -24.52
CA ILE A 412 -67.74 -44.16 -25.66
C ILE A 412 -68.94 -43.31 -25.22
N VAL A 413 -69.22 -42.27 -26.02
CA VAL A 413 -70.24 -41.21 -25.91
C VAL A 413 -71.68 -41.71 -25.59
N PRO A 414 -72.47 -40.96 -24.77
CA PRO A 414 -73.86 -41.32 -24.42
C PRO A 414 -74.83 -41.36 -25.61
N ARG A 415 -75.86 -42.20 -25.49
CA ARG A 415 -76.87 -42.46 -26.53
C ARG A 415 -78.23 -41.83 -26.20
N LYS A 416 -78.94 -41.35 -27.23
CA LYS A 416 -80.33 -40.90 -27.15
C LYS A 416 -81.23 -41.99 -27.73
N GLU A 417 -82.31 -42.33 -27.03
CA GLU A 417 -83.32 -43.26 -27.54
C GLU A 417 -84.58 -42.52 -28.01
N SER A 418 -85.25 -43.11 -28.99
CA SER A 418 -86.58 -42.73 -29.46
C SER A 418 -87.49 -43.95 -29.34
N VAL A 419 -88.74 -43.72 -28.94
CA VAL A 419 -89.71 -44.80 -28.75
C VAL A 419 -90.82 -44.65 -29.78
N TRP A 420 -91.11 -45.75 -30.47
CA TRP A 420 -92.18 -45.85 -31.46
C TRP A 420 -93.50 -46.21 -30.76
N ASP A 421 -94.52 -45.37 -30.92
CA ASP A 421 -95.81 -45.53 -30.23
C ASP A 421 -96.84 -46.27 -31.14
N PRO A 422 -97.20 -47.53 -30.84
CA PRO A 422 -97.96 -48.37 -31.78
C PRO A 422 -99.34 -47.82 -32.15
N ASN A 423 -99.96 -47.02 -31.27
CA ASN A 423 -101.33 -46.54 -31.44
C ASN A 423 -101.44 -45.24 -32.25
N THR A 424 -100.32 -44.57 -32.58
CA THR A 424 -100.35 -43.28 -33.32
C THR A 424 -99.42 -43.21 -34.54
N GLN A 425 -98.60 -44.24 -34.79
CA GLN A 425 -97.71 -44.36 -35.96
C GLN A 425 -96.79 -43.14 -36.22
N ARG A 426 -96.35 -42.46 -35.14
CA ARG A 426 -95.26 -41.49 -35.17
C ARG A 426 -94.34 -41.65 -33.96
N GLU A 427 -93.09 -41.24 -34.15
CA GLU A 427 -92.01 -41.40 -33.19
C GLU A 427 -91.85 -40.14 -32.32
N ARG A 428 -91.58 -40.30 -31.01
CA ARG A 428 -91.39 -39.19 -30.07
C ARG A 428 -90.29 -39.46 -29.02
N ARG A 429 -89.86 -38.39 -28.34
CA ARG A 429 -88.87 -38.39 -27.23
C ARG A 429 -89.56 -38.04 -25.90
N LYS A 430 -89.06 -38.55 -24.78
CA LYS A 430 -89.52 -38.27 -23.40
C LYS A 430 -88.34 -38.36 -22.41
N VAL A 431 -88.38 -37.55 -21.34
CA VAL A 431 -87.45 -37.53 -20.18
C VAL A 431 -88.28 -37.16 -18.93
N VAL A 432 -88.13 -37.86 -17.78
CA VAL A 432 -88.89 -37.65 -16.51
C VAL A 432 -88.09 -38.18 -15.29
N PHE A 433 -88.26 -37.58 -14.09
CA PHE A 433 -87.73 -37.97 -12.75
C PHE A 433 -88.78 -37.65 -11.61
N THR A 434 -88.66 -38.24 -10.39
CA THR A 434 -89.43 -37.95 -9.12
C THR A 434 -88.62 -38.36 -7.84
N THR A 435 -89.19 -38.30 -6.61
CA THR A 435 -88.53 -38.15 -5.27
C THR A 435 -89.24 -38.93 -4.10
N GLU A 436 -89.41 -38.33 -2.89
CA GLU A 436 -90.23 -38.74 -1.69
C GLU A 436 -89.66 -39.83 -0.70
N ASP A 437 -89.91 -39.99 0.64
CA ASP A 437 -90.21 -39.20 1.92
C ASP A 437 -90.46 -40.24 3.10
N GLU A 438 -90.30 -40.19 4.47
CA GLU A 438 -89.70 -39.42 5.63
C GLU A 438 -88.92 -40.45 6.58
N GLU A 439 -88.72 -40.55 7.94
CA GLU A 439 -89.02 -40.02 9.34
C GLU A 439 -87.85 -40.53 10.32
N ASP A 440 -87.59 -40.35 11.65
CA ASP A 440 -87.85 -39.44 12.83
C ASP A 440 -86.93 -39.77 14.10
N VAL A 441 -86.80 -38.85 15.10
CA VAL A 441 -86.33 -38.90 16.56
C VAL A 441 -84.95 -39.45 17.08
N SER A 442 -84.20 -38.57 17.81
CA SER A 442 -83.25 -38.73 18.97
C SER A 442 -81.69 -38.86 18.84
N GLY A 443 -80.95 -37.85 19.36
CA GLY A 443 -79.81 -38.06 20.30
C GLY A 443 -78.33 -37.65 19.97
N SER A 444 -77.91 -36.43 20.39
CA SER A 444 -76.53 -36.03 20.83
C SER A 444 -75.38 -35.72 19.82
N SER A 445 -75.16 -34.42 19.53
CA SER A 445 -73.92 -33.60 19.74
C SER A 445 -72.54 -34.05 19.22
N ASP A 446 -71.60 -33.25 18.66
CA ASP A 446 -71.43 -31.87 18.09
C ASP A 446 -70.09 -31.98 17.27
N ASP A 447 -69.63 -31.22 16.26
CA ASP A 447 -70.04 -30.11 15.35
C ASP A 447 -69.64 -30.54 13.88
N GLU A 448 -70.04 -30.03 12.70
CA GLU A 448 -70.60 -28.76 12.15
C GLU A 448 -69.59 -27.59 11.87
N ASP A 449 -69.56 -26.87 10.73
CA ASP A 449 -69.50 -27.19 9.26
C ASP A 449 -69.04 -25.90 8.47
N GLY A 450 -68.98 -25.71 7.12
CA GLY A 450 -69.29 -26.53 5.93
C GLY A 450 -69.22 -25.75 4.58
N ASP A 451 -69.47 -26.45 3.45
CA ASP A 451 -69.89 -26.02 2.09
C ASP A 451 -68.99 -25.20 1.09
N SER A 452 -69.59 -24.59 0.04
CA SER A 452 -69.14 -24.73 -1.38
C SER A 452 -68.83 -23.45 -2.23
N GLU A 453 -68.86 -23.54 -3.58
CA GLU A 453 -68.27 -22.57 -4.54
C GLU A 453 -69.09 -21.28 -4.80
N ASP A 454 -68.40 -20.14 -4.61
CA ASP A 454 -68.39 -18.88 -5.39
C ASP A 454 -69.58 -17.87 -5.40
N SER A 455 -69.19 -16.58 -5.46
CA SER A 455 -69.92 -15.35 -5.86
C SER A 455 -71.12 -14.77 -5.05
N ASP A 456 -70.89 -13.53 -4.58
CA ASP A 456 -71.75 -12.32 -4.68
C ASP A 456 -73.10 -12.12 -3.95
N GLN A 457 -73.02 -11.38 -2.82
CA GLN A 457 -73.57 -10.00 -2.66
C GLN A 457 -75.05 -9.74 -2.20
N GLU A 458 -75.27 -8.51 -1.69
CA GLU A 458 -76.54 -7.80 -1.33
C GLU A 458 -77.29 -8.10 0.02
N ASP A 459 -76.74 -7.56 1.11
CA ASP A 459 -77.33 -6.52 2.01
C ASP A 459 -78.83 -6.54 2.45
N GLN A 460 -79.05 -6.54 3.79
CA GLN A 460 -79.97 -5.60 4.49
C GLN A 460 -79.97 -5.68 6.04
N GLY A 461 -79.69 -4.56 6.71
CA GLY A 461 -80.59 -3.94 7.72
C GLY A 461 -80.57 -4.32 9.22
N GLU A 462 -80.35 -3.28 10.07
CA GLU A 462 -80.95 -3.03 11.41
C GLU A 462 -80.61 -3.98 12.61
N ASP A 463 -80.45 -3.53 13.88
CA ASP A 463 -80.16 -2.21 14.53
C ASP A 463 -79.73 -2.45 16.02
N ASP A 464 -79.57 -1.38 16.81
CA ASP A 464 -79.68 -1.25 18.29
C ASP A 464 -78.43 -1.44 19.21
N GLY A 465 -78.26 -0.53 20.20
CA GLY A 465 -77.64 -0.84 21.51
C GLY A 465 -76.41 -0.04 22.05
N GLU A 466 -76.54 1.26 22.35
CA GLU A 466 -75.41 2.12 22.81
C GLU A 466 -74.99 2.09 24.31
N LYS A 467 -73.69 2.37 24.56
CA LYS A 467 -73.06 3.16 25.66
C LYS A 467 -73.32 2.82 27.15
N ASN A 468 -72.24 2.60 27.93
CA ASN A 468 -71.60 3.67 28.76
C ASN A 468 -70.44 3.27 29.72
N LEU A 469 -69.54 4.24 29.92
CA LEU A 469 -68.67 4.50 31.09
C LEU A 469 -67.48 3.56 31.45
N SER A 470 -66.60 4.06 32.32
CA SER A 470 -65.18 3.69 32.44
C SER A 470 -64.62 3.73 33.89
N THR A 471 -63.39 3.24 34.07
CA THR A 471 -62.47 3.40 35.23
C THR A 471 -62.64 2.49 36.48
N PHE A 472 -61.72 2.65 37.44
CA PHE A 472 -61.48 1.91 38.70
C PHE A 472 -60.84 0.50 38.56
N LEU A 473 -59.54 0.25 38.78
CA LEU A 473 -58.56 0.57 39.86
C LEU A 473 -58.52 -0.42 41.06
N LYS A 474 -57.42 -1.19 41.13
CA LYS A 474 -56.69 -1.61 42.36
C LYS A 474 -57.51 -2.50 43.35
N GLU A 475 -56.97 -3.08 44.44
CA GLU A 475 -55.68 -2.92 45.13
C GLU A 475 -55.20 -4.25 45.78
N ALA A 476 -54.06 -4.23 46.49
CA ALA A 476 -53.38 -5.41 47.02
C ALA A 476 -53.83 -5.87 48.43
N ARG A 477 -53.65 -7.16 48.74
CA ARG A 477 -53.39 -7.64 50.13
C ARG A 477 -52.68 -8.99 50.18
N ALA A 478 -52.14 -9.33 51.37
CA ALA A 478 -51.18 -10.43 51.54
C ALA A 478 -51.37 -11.24 52.86
N LYS A 479 -50.80 -12.45 52.88
CA LYS A 479 -50.32 -13.23 54.05
C LYS A 479 -49.10 -14.03 53.58
N CYS A 480 -47.90 -14.11 54.18
CA CYS A 480 -47.35 -13.95 55.54
C CYS A 480 -47.23 -15.25 56.36
N VAL A 481 -45.97 -15.64 56.63
CA VAL A 481 -45.34 -16.39 57.75
C VAL A 481 -43.84 -16.53 57.30
N GLU A 482 -42.77 -16.26 58.06
CA GLU A 482 -42.58 -16.13 59.53
C GLU A 482 -41.37 -15.21 59.93
N THR A 483 -41.46 -14.48 61.06
CA THR A 483 -40.35 -13.92 61.92
C THR A 483 -39.27 -12.97 61.32
N THR A 484 -38.67 -11.97 62.01
CA THR A 484 -38.84 -11.37 63.37
C THR A 484 -38.26 -9.94 63.43
N LYS A 485 -38.87 -9.05 64.26
CA LYS A 485 -38.32 -7.94 65.11
C LYS A 485 -37.08 -7.13 64.63
N THR A 486 -36.94 -5.79 64.73
CA THR A 486 -37.74 -4.57 65.10
C THR A 486 -36.79 -3.34 64.85
N GLY A 487 -37.16 -2.05 64.82
CA GLY A 487 -38.44 -1.34 64.97
C GLY A 487 -38.24 0.14 65.42
N ALA A 488 -39.17 1.04 65.07
CA ALA A 488 -39.23 2.51 65.38
C ALA A 488 -38.17 3.45 64.73
N GLY A 489 -38.50 4.70 64.33
CA GLY A 489 -39.85 5.29 64.19
C GLY A 489 -39.94 6.81 63.88
N ALA A 490 -40.58 7.14 62.75
CA ALA A 490 -41.37 8.37 62.46
C ALA A 490 -40.69 9.77 62.21
N PRO A 491 -41.38 10.73 61.51
CA PRO A 491 -40.83 11.97 60.89
C PRO A 491 -41.39 13.25 61.62
N PRO A 492 -41.73 14.47 61.07
CA PRO A 492 -41.75 14.98 59.67
C PRO A 492 -41.52 16.51 59.35
N VAL A 493 -41.48 16.83 58.04
CA VAL A 493 -42.10 18.01 57.34
C VAL A 493 -41.50 19.46 57.34
N LYS A 494 -41.14 19.91 56.11
CA LYS A 494 -41.22 21.25 55.43
C LYS A 494 -40.60 22.57 56.01
N ARG A 495 -39.65 23.15 55.22
CA ARG A 495 -39.57 24.52 54.58
C ARG A 495 -39.87 25.80 55.41
N PRO A 496 -39.12 26.94 55.24
CA PRO A 496 -39.31 27.83 54.08
C PRO A 496 -38.09 28.64 53.53
N LYS A 497 -38.39 29.53 52.56
CA LYS A 497 -37.63 30.52 51.76
C LYS A 497 -36.39 31.21 52.44
N LEU A 498 -35.21 31.32 51.79
CA LEU A 498 -34.71 32.21 50.68
C LEU A 498 -33.74 33.30 51.32
N GLU A 499 -33.05 34.31 50.76
CA GLU A 499 -33.13 35.15 49.53
C GLU A 499 -31.73 35.54 48.92
N GLU A 500 -31.49 36.82 48.54
CA GLU A 500 -30.42 37.34 47.64
C GLU A 500 -28.97 37.46 48.21
N ARG A 501 -27.84 37.44 47.47
CA ARG A 501 -27.44 38.30 46.31
C ARG A 501 -26.23 37.79 45.47
N LYS A 502 -26.24 38.18 44.18
CA LYS A 502 -25.14 38.43 43.20
C LYS A 502 -23.77 37.70 43.32
N GLY A 503 -23.34 37.09 42.21
CA GLY A 503 -21.93 36.80 41.89
C GLY A 503 -21.77 35.71 40.84
N GLU A 504 -20.95 35.93 39.80
CA GLU A 504 -20.79 35.00 38.66
C GLU A 504 -19.45 34.23 38.67
N SER A 505 -19.36 33.31 37.70
CA SER A 505 -18.16 32.68 37.12
C SER A 505 -17.62 31.41 37.81
N ALA A 506 -17.01 30.56 36.98
CA ALA A 506 -16.58 29.21 37.34
C ALA A 506 -15.06 29.13 37.50
N GLU A 507 -14.60 28.46 38.55
CA GLU A 507 -13.18 28.24 38.82
C GLU A 507 -12.76 26.77 38.80
N VAL A 508 -11.47 26.57 38.53
CA VAL A 508 -10.76 25.29 38.45
C VAL A 508 -10.06 25.02 39.78
N PRO A 509 -10.00 23.78 40.29
CA PRO A 509 -9.02 23.40 41.31
C PRO A 509 -7.74 22.85 40.65
N ALA A 510 -6.60 23.51 40.90
CA ALA A 510 -5.29 22.98 40.57
C ALA A 510 -4.57 22.51 41.85
N PHE A 511 -4.05 21.28 41.84
CA PHE A 511 -3.13 20.71 42.83
C PHE A 511 -2.41 19.51 42.17
N ALA A 512 -1.14 19.22 42.44
CA ALA A 512 0.03 20.04 42.80
C ALA A 512 1.26 19.17 42.51
N ASP A 513 2.39 19.76 42.14
CA ASP A 513 3.66 19.03 42.12
C ASP A 513 4.16 18.79 43.56
N SER A 514 4.87 17.68 43.79
CA SER A 514 5.67 17.46 45.00
C SER A 514 7.05 16.96 44.61
N GLU A 515 8.05 17.39 45.37
CA GLU A 515 9.47 17.37 44.98
C GLU A 515 10.17 16.03 45.24
N ASP A 516 11.37 15.93 44.66
CA ASP A 516 12.57 15.15 45.01
C ASP A 516 12.49 13.83 45.80
N ASP A 517 13.28 12.86 45.32
CA ASP A 517 14.33 12.31 46.17
C ASP A 517 15.56 11.92 45.32
N LEU A 518 16.76 12.30 45.77
CA LEU A 518 18.05 12.05 45.09
C LEU A 518 19.06 11.49 46.09
N GLU A 519 19.31 10.18 46.06
CA GLU A 519 20.38 9.58 46.85
C GLU A 519 21.77 9.88 46.25
N VAL A 520 22.66 10.37 47.10
CA VAL A 520 24.04 10.77 46.81
C VAL A 520 25.00 9.58 46.92
N SER A 521 26.07 9.59 46.12
CA SER A 521 27.30 8.85 46.44
C SER A 521 28.55 9.63 46.02
N GLU A 522 29.29 10.09 47.04
CA GLU A 522 30.67 10.62 47.02
C GLU A 522 31.68 9.54 46.50
N ASP A 523 32.90 9.82 46.04
CA ASP A 523 33.62 11.08 45.76
C ASP A 523 34.81 10.82 44.78
N GLU A 524 35.39 11.88 44.19
CA GLU A 524 36.86 12.15 44.10
C GLU A 524 37.22 13.24 43.04
N GLU A 525 37.51 14.43 43.55
CA GLU A 525 38.48 15.46 43.13
C GLU A 525 38.61 15.95 41.65
N GLU A 526 37.95 17.09 41.42
CA GLU A 526 38.57 18.40 41.06
C GLU A 526 39.32 18.63 39.71
N SER A 527 38.79 19.56 38.89
CA SER A 527 39.18 20.98 38.89
C SER A 527 39.27 21.68 37.50
N GLY A 528 38.45 22.73 37.31
CA GLY A 528 38.77 23.93 36.51
C GLY A 528 38.46 23.98 35.00
N GLY A 529 37.73 25.03 34.55
CA GLY A 529 37.98 25.59 33.21
C GLY A 529 36.83 26.03 32.27
N GLU A 530 35.78 26.70 32.78
CA GLU A 530 34.99 27.73 32.04
C GLU A 530 34.21 27.35 30.75
N GLU A 531 33.40 28.30 30.26
CA GLU A 531 32.34 28.14 29.27
C GLU A 531 32.72 28.70 27.89
N GLU A 532 32.20 28.15 26.78
CA GLU A 532 31.47 28.98 25.80
C GLU A 532 30.68 28.22 24.70
N ALA A 533 29.76 28.97 24.08
CA ALA A 533 28.78 28.56 23.07
C ALA A 533 29.30 27.76 21.86
N GLY A 534 28.82 26.52 21.73
CA GLY A 534 28.96 25.70 20.51
C GLY A 534 28.09 26.17 19.34
N ARG A 535 28.44 27.29 18.70
CA ARG A 535 27.70 27.85 17.55
C ARG A 535 28.24 27.32 16.21
N ALA A 536 27.45 26.49 15.53
CA ALA A 536 27.77 25.98 14.19
C ALA A 536 26.92 26.66 13.10
N GLY A 537 27.59 27.35 12.19
CA GLY A 537 27.23 27.32 10.76
C GLY A 537 28.26 26.44 10.04
N ASP A 538 28.22 26.18 8.75
CA ASP A 538 27.39 26.60 7.61
C ASP A 538 28.29 26.31 6.39
N SER A 539 27.75 25.82 5.28
CA SER A 539 28.52 25.62 4.06
C SER A 539 27.61 25.48 2.83
N GLY A 540 27.56 26.52 2.01
CA GLY A 540 27.00 26.53 0.67
C GLY A 540 27.92 27.25 -0.32
N ASP A 541 27.52 27.25 -1.59
CA ASP A 541 28.00 28.03 -2.75
C ASP A 541 27.08 27.58 -3.91
N ASP A 542 26.73 28.36 -4.95
CA ASP A 542 26.78 29.80 -5.25
C ASP A 542 25.94 29.97 -6.55
N GLY A 543 25.25 31.11 -6.80
CA GLY A 543 24.65 31.42 -8.12
C GLY A 543 23.26 32.10 -8.16
N GLU A 544 23.26 33.44 -8.04
CA GLU A 544 22.59 34.48 -8.89
C GLU A 544 21.23 34.18 -9.60
N GLU A 545 20.21 35.07 -9.65
CA GLU A 545 20.15 36.56 -9.55
C GLU A 545 19.01 37.17 -8.66
N GLU A 546 18.71 38.48 -8.83
CA GLU A 546 18.05 39.48 -7.97
C GLU A 546 16.54 39.28 -7.61
N SER A 547 16.11 39.79 -6.44
CA SER A 547 15.24 41.01 -6.30
C SER A 547 14.83 41.28 -4.82
N GLU A 548 14.06 42.36 -4.54
CA GLU A 548 13.78 42.94 -3.21
C GLU A 548 12.32 42.75 -2.70
N GLY A 549 12.09 42.79 -1.37
CA GLY A 549 10.75 42.94 -0.77
C GLY A 549 10.64 42.50 0.71
N GLU A 550 10.43 43.42 1.65
CA GLU A 550 10.24 43.13 3.09
C GLU A 550 8.82 43.48 3.58
N SER A 551 8.22 42.59 4.41
CA SER A 551 7.16 42.84 5.43
C SER A 551 5.84 43.52 5.01
N GLY A 552 4.66 43.12 5.51
CA GLY A 552 4.34 42.12 6.54
C GLY A 552 3.32 42.67 7.54
N GLU A 553 2.61 41.76 8.23
CA GLU A 553 1.74 42.03 9.40
C GLU A 553 0.46 42.87 9.06
N ASP A 554 -0.67 42.83 9.79
CA ASP A 554 -1.11 41.98 10.92
C ASP A 554 -2.62 41.66 10.78
N ASP A 555 -2.99 40.51 11.38
CA ASP A 555 -4.30 40.10 11.96
C ASP A 555 -5.64 40.14 11.18
N VAL A 556 -6.50 39.20 11.59
CA VAL A 556 -7.78 38.80 10.98
C VAL A 556 -8.94 39.20 11.90
N ALA A 557 -10.10 39.51 11.32
CA ALA A 557 -11.39 39.55 12.00
C ALA A 557 -12.44 38.72 11.23
N ALA A 558 -13.47 38.25 11.94
CA ALA A 558 -14.61 37.51 11.38
C ALA A 558 -15.73 38.51 10.96
N ASP A 559 -16.86 38.13 10.33
CA ASP A 559 -17.45 36.79 10.10
C ASP A 559 -18.48 36.84 8.94
N ALA A 560 -19.04 35.67 8.60
CA ALA A 560 -20.37 35.46 8.02
C ALA A 560 -20.69 35.87 6.55
N ALA A 561 -21.89 35.43 6.12
CA ALA A 561 -22.52 35.62 4.81
C ALA A 561 -23.48 36.86 4.84
N MET A 562 -24.31 37.21 3.84
CA MET A 562 -24.95 36.44 2.76
C MET A 562 -25.43 37.36 1.59
N LYS A 563 -26.28 36.78 0.72
CA LYS A 563 -26.92 37.29 -0.51
C LYS A 563 -27.54 38.70 -0.46
N GLU A 564 -27.72 39.28 -1.65
CA GLU A 564 -28.45 40.53 -1.92
C GLU A 564 -29.93 40.55 -1.47
N LYS A 565 -30.44 41.76 -1.25
CA LYS A 565 -31.80 42.19 -1.64
C LYS A 565 -31.76 43.63 -2.17
N ILE A 566 -32.71 43.98 -3.04
CA ILE A 566 -32.95 45.35 -3.52
C ILE A 566 -33.95 46.06 -2.59
N ALA A 567 -33.88 47.39 -2.53
CA ALA A 567 -34.55 48.26 -1.57
C ALA A 567 -36.03 48.56 -1.86
N SER A 568 -36.74 48.97 -0.81
CA SER A 568 -37.49 50.25 -0.78
C SER A 568 -37.64 50.72 0.69
N GLU A 569 -38.08 51.96 0.89
CA GLU A 569 -38.03 52.68 2.17
C GLU A 569 -39.39 52.72 2.92
N GLU A 570 -39.26 52.91 4.25
CA GLU A 570 -40.09 53.71 5.17
C GLU A 570 -41.54 53.34 5.62
N GLU A 571 -41.65 53.31 6.96
CA GLU A 571 -42.71 53.81 7.87
C GLU A 571 -43.93 52.97 8.36
N GLU A 572 -43.91 52.78 9.70
CA GLU A 572 -44.97 52.81 10.74
C GLU A 572 -46.03 51.70 10.95
N GLU A 573 -45.73 50.88 11.98
CA GLU A 573 -46.50 50.63 13.23
C GLU A 573 -47.62 49.56 13.39
N GLU A 574 -47.69 49.10 14.66
CA GLU A 574 -48.71 48.35 15.44
C GLU A 574 -49.21 46.92 15.06
N GLU A 575 -48.58 45.92 15.70
CA GLU A 575 -49.10 44.96 16.72
C GLU A 575 -50.27 43.94 16.47
N GLU A 576 -50.34 42.99 17.43
CA GLU A 576 -51.37 42.01 17.84
C GLU A 576 -51.67 40.69 17.06
N GLU A 577 -51.15 39.59 17.64
CA GLU A 577 -51.85 38.38 18.16
C GLU A 577 -52.39 37.23 17.25
N GLU A 578 -52.99 36.23 17.92
CA GLU A 578 -52.98 34.78 17.66
C GLU A 578 -54.27 34.24 16.98
N GLU A 579 -54.26 32.99 16.46
CA GLU A 579 -55.16 31.87 16.89
C GLU A 579 -55.01 30.57 16.02
N GLU A 580 -55.42 29.41 16.59
CA GLU A 580 -55.45 28.02 16.05
C GLU A 580 -56.73 27.31 16.60
N GLU A 581 -57.27 26.17 16.11
CA GLU A 581 -56.85 25.15 15.11
C GLU A 581 -57.53 25.40 13.73
N GLU A 582 -58.35 24.61 13.02
CA GLU A 582 -58.95 23.25 13.01
C GLU A 582 -59.43 23.03 11.53
N VAL A 583 -59.30 21.91 10.79
CA VAL A 583 -60.14 20.67 10.73
C VAL A 583 -59.59 19.73 9.60
N GLU A 584 -59.46 18.41 9.87
CA GLU A 584 -59.51 17.17 9.01
C GLU A 584 -58.80 17.09 7.61
N GLU A 585 -57.81 16.20 7.36
CA GLU A 585 -57.84 14.74 6.97
C GLU A 585 -57.93 14.47 5.43
N GLU A 586 -57.43 13.38 4.81
CA GLU A 586 -56.70 12.16 5.24
C GLU A 586 -55.68 11.66 4.15
N GLU A 587 -55.13 10.44 4.23
CA GLU A 587 -54.06 9.89 3.35
C GLU A 587 -54.49 8.86 2.27
N GLU A 588 -53.62 8.71 1.25
CA GLU A 588 -53.36 7.51 0.40
C GLU A 588 -54.27 7.08 -0.80
N LEU A 589 -53.62 6.25 -1.66
CA LEU A 589 -54.10 5.36 -2.73
C LEU A 589 -54.63 5.95 -4.06
N CYS A 590 -54.00 5.54 -5.19
CA CYS A 590 -54.55 5.66 -6.54
C CYS A 590 -54.07 4.55 -7.51
N CYS A 591 -54.72 3.39 -7.44
CA CYS A 591 -54.98 2.44 -8.54
C CYS A 591 -56.36 1.82 -8.21
N GLU A 592 -57.33 1.68 -9.12
CA GLU A 592 -57.40 1.95 -10.56
C GLU A 592 -58.73 2.65 -10.88
N PHE A 593 -58.88 3.26 -12.07
CA PHE A 593 -60.15 3.12 -12.80
C PHE A 593 -59.99 3.32 -14.31
N SER A 594 -60.78 2.57 -15.07
CA SER A 594 -61.02 2.72 -16.51
C SER A 594 -62.48 2.42 -16.77
N ILE A 595 -63.07 3.03 -17.82
CA ILE A 595 -64.51 2.97 -18.15
C ILE A 595 -65.31 3.85 -17.15
N LEU A 596 -66.28 4.70 -17.50
CA LEU A 596 -67.10 4.80 -18.71
C LEU A 596 -67.39 6.26 -19.12
N LEU A 597 -67.07 6.64 -20.35
CA LEU A 597 -67.85 7.66 -21.09
C LEU A 597 -67.67 7.43 -22.60
N PHE A 598 -68.71 6.88 -23.24
CA PHE A 598 -68.69 6.47 -24.64
C PHE A 598 -69.74 7.28 -25.44
N LEU A 599 -69.47 7.49 -26.73
CA LEU A 599 -70.26 8.31 -27.68
C LEU A 599 -70.15 9.83 -27.44
N SER A 600 -70.03 10.70 -28.47
CA SER A 600 -69.73 10.49 -29.89
C SER A 600 -69.47 11.87 -30.57
N ALA A 601 -68.52 12.09 -31.48
CA ALA A 601 -67.31 11.37 -31.90
C ALA A 601 -66.50 12.27 -32.86
N GLY A 602 -65.23 11.92 -33.17
CA GLY A 602 -64.52 12.46 -34.35
C GLY A 602 -63.22 13.24 -34.07
N GLY A 603 -62.16 12.55 -33.62
CA GLY A 603 -60.83 13.15 -33.39
C GLY A 603 -59.69 12.24 -33.84
N LEU A 604 -58.79 12.77 -34.68
CA LEU A 604 -57.64 12.12 -35.33
C LEU A 604 -56.73 11.28 -34.39
N LYS A 605 -56.86 9.94 -34.43
CA LYS A 605 -56.13 8.96 -33.59
C LYS A 605 -54.59 8.95 -33.65
N TRP A 606 -53.95 9.71 -34.55
CA TRP A 606 -52.49 9.64 -34.73
C TRP A 606 -51.69 10.32 -33.60
N LYS A 607 -52.33 11.17 -32.78
CA LYS A 607 -51.69 11.88 -31.67
C LYS A 607 -51.65 11.11 -30.35
N GLU A 608 -52.46 10.06 -30.17
CA GLU A 608 -52.45 9.25 -28.95
C GLU A 608 -51.13 8.49 -28.80
N GLY A 609 -50.56 8.52 -27.59
CA GLY A 609 -49.29 7.87 -27.29
C GLY A 609 -48.09 8.43 -28.06
N LEU A 610 -48.14 9.65 -28.62
CA LEU A 610 -47.02 10.21 -29.40
C LEU A 610 -45.71 10.25 -28.60
N GLN A 611 -45.77 10.57 -27.31
CA GLN A 611 -44.59 10.62 -26.44
C GLN A 611 -44.00 9.24 -26.14
N GLN A 612 -44.85 8.23 -25.94
CA GLN A 612 -44.42 6.82 -25.80
C GLN A 612 -43.88 6.27 -27.13
N LYS A 613 -44.52 6.59 -28.25
CA LYS A 613 -44.02 6.25 -29.60
C LYS A 613 -42.71 6.96 -29.91
N ALA A 614 -42.47 8.15 -29.35
CA ALA A 614 -41.22 8.88 -29.48
C ALA A 614 -40.12 8.28 -28.58
N SER A 615 -40.41 7.88 -27.33
CA SER A 615 -39.45 7.15 -26.50
C SER A 615 -39.13 5.78 -27.09
N ASP A 616 -40.13 5.04 -27.58
CA ASP A 616 -39.95 3.74 -28.23
C ASP A 616 -39.21 3.88 -29.56
N ALA A 617 -39.49 4.91 -30.36
CA ALA A 617 -38.73 5.19 -31.57
C ALA A 617 -37.28 5.59 -31.25
N PHE A 618 -37.05 6.40 -30.21
CA PHE A 618 -35.72 6.78 -29.73
C PHE A 618 -34.94 5.56 -29.24
N LEU A 619 -35.54 4.72 -28.38
CA LEU A 619 -34.94 3.48 -27.89
C LEU A 619 -34.68 2.49 -29.03
N ARG A 620 -35.61 2.31 -29.97
CA ARG A 620 -35.40 1.50 -31.19
C ARG A 620 -34.31 2.09 -32.08
N GLN A 621 -34.19 3.41 -32.18
CA GLN A 621 -33.14 4.08 -32.95
C GLN A 621 -31.77 3.97 -32.25
N GLN A 622 -31.74 3.94 -30.92
CA GLN A 622 -30.55 3.69 -30.10
C GLN A 622 -30.12 2.22 -30.13
N GLN A 623 -31.08 1.28 -30.22
CA GLN A 623 -30.83 -0.16 -30.42
C GLN A 623 -30.42 -0.49 -31.87
N ALA A 624 -30.98 0.22 -32.86
CA ALA A 624 -30.64 0.10 -34.28
C ALA A 624 -29.37 0.87 -34.66
N ALA A 625 -28.92 1.81 -33.84
CA ALA A 625 -27.60 2.42 -33.98
C ALA A 625 -26.54 1.31 -33.90
N PRO A 626 -25.66 1.15 -34.91
CA PRO A 626 -24.77 0.00 -35.00
C PRO A 626 -23.69 0.08 -33.91
N ASN A 627 -23.93 -0.58 -32.78
CA ASN A 627 -23.05 -0.56 -31.61
C ASN A 627 -21.65 -1.06 -32.01
N LEU A 628 -20.71 -0.11 -32.16
CA LEU A 628 -19.36 -0.36 -32.67
C LEU A 628 -18.59 -1.36 -31.80
N ARG A 629 -18.80 -1.34 -30.48
CA ARG A 629 -18.25 -2.35 -29.55
C ARG A 629 -18.66 -3.76 -29.95
N LYS A 630 -19.95 -3.98 -30.26
CA LYS A 630 -20.46 -5.30 -30.67
C LYS A 630 -19.97 -5.70 -32.07
N ARG A 631 -19.65 -4.74 -32.96
CA ARG A 631 -19.02 -5.01 -34.27
C ARG A 631 -17.51 -5.29 -34.20
N VAL A 632 -16.79 -4.70 -33.25
CA VAL A 632 -15.32 -4.85 -33.10
C VAL A 632 -14.95 -6.02 -32.20
N TYR A 633 -15.73 -6.28 -31.14
CA TYR A 633 -15.42 -7.27 -30.10
C TYR A 633 -16.47 -8.37 -29.92
N GLY A 634 -17.66 -8.22 -30.53
CA GLY A 634 -18.64 -9.30 -30.53
C GLY A 634 -18.14 -10.46 -31.39
N SER A 635 -18.42 -11.70 -30.96
CA SER A 635 -18.23 -12.86 -31.82
C SER A 635 -19.07 -12.68 -33.08
N VAL A 636 -18.42 -12.65 -34.24
CA VAL A 636 -19.11 -12.75 -35.53
C VAL A 636 -19.67 -14.17 -35.64
N VAL A 637 -20.88 -14.33 -35.10
CA VAL A 637 -21.80 -15.33 -35.62
C VAL A 637 -22.10 -14.87 -37.04
N GLU A 638 -21.59 -15.59 -38.03
CA GLU A 638 -22.15 -15.52 -39.38
C GLU A 638 -23.56 -16.09 -39.28
N VAL A 639 -24.51 -15.21 -38.98
CA VAL A 639 -25.92 -15.46 -39.27
C VAL A 639 -25.98 -15.45 -40.79
N ASP A 640 -26.07 -16.64 -41.39
CA ASP A 640 -26.50 -16.76 -42.78
C ASP A 640 -27.83 -16.02 -42.91
N ASP A 641 -27.92 -15.07 -43.85
CA ASP A 641 -29.09 -14.21 -44.07
C ASP A 641 -30.28 -15.04 -44.60
N SER A 642 -30.89 -15.84 -43.71
CA SER A 642 -32.06 -16.67 -43.99
C SER A 642 -33.32 -15.82 -43.97
N GLU A 643 -33.61 -15.23 -45.13
CA GLU A 643 -34.91 -14.67 -45.54
C GLU A 643 -35.35 -13.41 -44.76
N ASP A 644 -34.84 -12.25 -45.19
CA ASP A 644 -35.48 -10.95 -44.96
C ASP A 644 -36.94 -10.99 -45.50
N GLU A 645 -37.93 -10.99 -44.60
CA GLU A 645 -39.33 -10.75 -45.01
C GLU A 645 -39.50 -9.30 -45.50
N GLU A 646 -39.64 -9.11 -46.83
CA GLU A 646 -39.93 -7.80 -47.41
C GLU A 646 -41.29 -7.27 -46.93
N GLN A 647 -41.29 -6.41 -45.91
CA GLN A 647 -42.52 -5.75 -45.42
C GLN A 647 -43.07 -4.75 -46.44
N GLU A 648 -43.95 -5.22 -47.32
CA GLU A 648 -44.69 -4.41 -48.30
C GLU A 648 -45.66 -3.40 -47.65
N LEU A 649 -45.13 -2.23 -47.26
CA LEU A 649 -45.96 -1.08 -46.90
C LEU A 649 -46.39 -0.27 -48.13
N GLY A 650 -47.47 -0.70 -48.78
CA GLY A 650 -48.34 0.22 -49.53
C GLY A 650 -48.04 0.46 -51.01
N GLY A 651 -47.53 -0.53 -51.74
CA GLY A 651 -47.90 -0.80 -53.15
C GLY A 651 -47.67 0.25 -54.26
N LEU A 652 -47.07 1.43 -54.00
CA LEU A 652 -46.91 2.46 -55.05
C LEU A 652 -45.54 3.19 -55.09
N PHE A 653 -44.65 3.00 -54.12
CA PHE A 653 -43.35 3.71 -54.06
C PHE A 653 -42.18 2.77 -53.76
N ARG A 654 -41.24 2.67 -54.71
CA ARG A 654 -39.98 1.92 -54.53
C ARG A 654 -38.85 2.89 -54.19
N VAL A 655 -38.58 3.08 -52.88
CA VAL A 655 -37.50 3.95 -52.41
C VAL A 655 -36.15 3.31 -52.71
N SER A 656 -35.50 3.74 -53.79
CA SER A 656 -34.15 3.31 -54.16
C SER A 656 -33.10 3.89 -53.20
N ARG A 657 -32.85 3.22 -52.08
CA ARG A 657 -31.64 3.45 -51.29
C ARG A 657 -30.42 3.18 -52.18
N PRO A 658 -29.43 4.10 -52.27
CA PRO A 658 -28.25 3.86 -53.09
C PRO A 658 -27.46 2.66 -52.54
N GLN A 659 -27.05 1.76 -53.43
CA GLN A 659 -26.23 0.60 -53.05
C GLN A 659 -24.80 1.05 -52.68
N ASN A 660 -24.58 1.35 -51.40
CA ASN A 660 -23.24 1.40 -50.81
C ASN A 660 -22.69 -0.04 -50.63
N SER A 661 -22.57 -0.77 -51.74
CA SER A 661 -22.06 -2.13 -51.83
C SER A 661 -20.53 -2.20 -51.72
N LYS A 662 -19.97 -1.54 -50.70
CA LYS A 662 -18.63 -1.86 -50.18
C LYS A 662 -18.80 -2.85 -49.02
N LYS A 663 -18.88 -4.15 -49.34
CA LYS A 663 -18.61 -5.22 -48.36
C LYS A 663 -17.15 -5.06 -47.91
N PHE A 664 -16.93 -4.34 -46.81
CA PHE A 664 -15.60 -4.09 -46.27
C PHE A 664 -15.12 -5.39 -45.61
N GLN A 665 -14.37 -6.22 -46.33
CA GLN A 665 -13.66 -7.34 -45.72
C GLN A 665 -12.79 -6.80 -44.59
N ALA A 666 -12.98 -7.29 -43.35
CA ALA A 666 -12.32 -6.74 -42.16
C ALA A 666 -10.78 -6.81 -42.19
N ASN A 667 -10.21 -7.56 -43.14
CA ASN A 667 -8.78 -7.72 -43.35
C ASN A 667 -8.22 -6.92 -44.55
N ALA A 668 -9.01 -6.02 -45.17
CA ALA A 668 -8.66 -5.39 -46.45
C ALA A 668 -7.68 -4.21 -46.37
N VAL A 669 -7.44 -3.62 -45.19
CA VAL A 669 -6.50 -2.51 -45.01
C VAL A 669 -5.50 -2.85 -43.92
N ASP A 670 -4.29 -3.21 -44.34
CA ASP A 670 -3.12 -3.32 -43.47
C ASP A 670 -2.76 -1.93 -42.91
N SER A 671 -2.64 -1.82 -41.58
CA SER A 671 -2.28 -0.58 -40.89
C SER A 671 -0.86 -0.10 -41.20
N SER A 672 -0.03 -0.90 -41.88
CA SER A 672 1.23 -0.43 -42.49
C SER A 672 1.02 0.60 -43.61
N ARG A 673 -0.18 0.68 -44.21
CA ARG A 673 -0.48 1.53 -45.37
C ARG A 673 -1.65 2.49 -45.11
N PHE A 674 -1.38 3.56 -44.37
CA PHE A 674 -2.28 4.71 -44.30
C PHE A 674 -2.35 5.44 -45.65
N SER A 675 -3.33 5.10 -46.47
CA SER A 675 -3.81 5.97 -47.56
C SER A 675 -4.94 6.84 -47.02
N PRO A 676 -4.77 8.17 -46.87
CA PRO A 676 -5.91 9.05 -46.58
C PRO A 676 -6.91 8.97 -47.73
N ASP A 677 -8.20 8.85 -47.42
CA ASP A 677 -9.27 8.73 -48.41
C ASP A 677 -9.46 10.06 -49.17
N ALA A 678 -8.74 10.19 -50.29
CA ALA A 678 -8.80 11.30 -51.22
C ALA A 678 -10.08 11.29 -52.09
N SER A 679 -11.24 11.01 -51.47
CA SER A 679 -12.56 11.03 -52.09
C SER A 679 -13.38 12.28 -51.75
N HIS A 680 -12.78 13.23 -51.03
CA HIS A 680 -13.41 14.49 -50.62
C HIS A 680 -12.90 15.63 -51.51
N ASN A 681 -13.76 16.14 -52.38
CA ASN A 681 -13.48 17.32 -53.20
C ASN A 681 -13.63 18.59 -52.36
N TRP A 682 -12.54 19.01 -51.70
CA TRP A 682 -12.46 20.23 -50.88
C TRP A 682 -12.69 21.55 -51.64
N GLU A 683 -12.89 21.49 -52.97
CA GLU A 683 -13.29 22.62 -53.81
C GLU A 683 -14.81 22.91 -53.75
N LEU A 684 -15.61 22.01 -53.16
CA LEU A 684 -17.05 22.21 -52.97
C LEU A 684 -17.33 23.09 -51.74
N GLU A 685 -17.93 24.26 -51.96
CA GLU A 685 -18.25 25.24 -50.92
C GLU A 685 -19.23 24.70 -49.85
N GLU A 686 -20.13 23.77 -50.22
CA GLU A 686 -20.99 23.05 -49.26
C GLU A 686 -20.15 22.21 -48.27
N MET A 687 -19.10 21.54 -48.77
CA MET A 687 -18.19 20.73 -47.94
C MET A 687 -17.32 21.64 -47.06
N LEU A 688 -16.79 22.73 -47.62
CA LEU A 688 -16.02 23.73 -46.88
C LEU A 688 -16.84 24.37 -45.75
N ASN A 689 -18.14 24.63 -45.97
CA ASN A 689 -19.02 25.09 -44.89
C ASN A 689 -19.31 23.98 -43.86
N SER A 690 -19.48 22.71 -44.26
CA SER A 690 -19.70 21.60 -43.31
C SER A 690 -18.54 21.32 -42.36
N ILE A 691 -17.30 21.67 -42.75
CA ILE A 691 -16.09 21.56 -41.90
C ILE A 691 -15.67 22.89 -41.28
N ARG A 692 -16.38 23.99 -41.58
CA ARG A 692 -16.03 25.34 -41.11
C ARG A 692 -16.02 25.40 -39.58
N ASP A 693 -16.97 24.71 -38.97
CA ASP A 693 -17.15 24.57 -37.52
C ASP A 693 -16.20 23.53 -36.89
N CYS A 694 -15.20 23.06 -37.65
CA CYS A 694 -14.00 22.39 -37.14
C CYS A 694 -12.74 23.28 -37.23
N PHE A 695 -12.86 24.48 -37.82
CA PHE A 695 -11.82 25.51 -37.83
C PHE A 695 -12.23 26.68 -36.94
N VAL A 696 -11.25 27.54 -36.63
CA VAL A 696 -11.46 28.78 -35.86
C VAL A 696 -12.48 29.71 -36.55
N THR A 697 -12.65 29.62 -37.87
CA THR A 697 -13.55 30.47 -38.68
C THR A 697 -15.01 29.99 -38.76
N GLY A 698 -15.41 29.07 -37.89
CA GLY A 698 -16.78 28.54 -37.77
C GLY A 698 -17.47 28.88 -36.45
N LYS A 699 -18.74 28.49 -36.36
CA LYS A 699 -19.68 28.84 -35.28
C LYS A 699 -19.90 27.63 -34.37
N TRP A 700 -18.94 27.38 -33.49
CA TRP A 700 -18.99 26.29 -32.52
C TRP A 700 -20.09 26.51 -31.46
N ASP A 701 -20.33 27.78 -31.10
CA ASP A 701 -21.45 28.27 -30.27
C ASP A 701 -21.59 29.81 -30.47
N GLU A 702 -22.72 30.41 -30.12
CA GLU A 702 -22.90 31.87 -30.13
C GLU A 702 -21.91 32.61 -29.22
N SER A 703 -21.35 31.94 -28.20
CA SER A 703 -20.34 32.52 -27.29
C SER A 703 -18.89 32.34 -27.72
N GLN A 704 -18.61 31.66 -28.85
CA GLN A 704 -17.25 31.29 -29.28
C GLN A 704 -16.96 31.58 -30.77
N ASP A 705 -17.72 32.48 -31.39
CA ASP A 705 -17.51 32.88 -32.79
C ASP A 705 -16.22 33.71 -32.92
N ALA A 706 -15.17 33.18 -33.58
CA ALA A 706 -13.88 33.88 -33.65
C ALA A 706 -13.93 35.17 -34.48
N ALA A 707 -14.97 35.35 -35.31
CA ALA A 707 -15.24 36.63 -35.96
C ALA A 707 -15.73 37.70 -34.98
N THR A 708 -16.20 37.31 -33.78
CA THR A 708 -16.35 38.23 -32.64
C THR A 708 -15.07 38.37 -31.83
N LEU A 709 -14.33 37.29 -31.53
CA LEU A 709 -13.09 37.39 -30.74
C LEU A 709 -12.03 38.30 -31.41
N LEU A 710 -11.84 38.19 -32.73
CA LEU A 710 -10.92 39.08 -33.46
C LEU A 710 -11.39 40.54 -33.50
N LYS A 711 -12.70 40.79 -33.41
CA LYS A 711 -13.24 42.15 -33.25
C LYS A 711 -13.14 42.66 -31.82
N GLU A 712 -13.22 41.77 -30.83
CA GLU A 712 -12.99 42.13 -29.43
C GLU A 712 -11.52 42.48 -29.18
N ASP A 713 -10.57 41.83 -29.88
CA ASP A 713 -9.15 42.23 -29.90
C ASP A 713 -8.92 43.59 -30.59
N GLU A 714 -9.63 43.89 -31.70
CA GLU A 714 -9.56 45.21 -32.36
C GLU A 714 -10.23 46.32 -31.52
N GLU A 715 -11.38 46.06 -30.90
CA GLU A 715 -12.07 47.02 -30.02
C GLU A 715 -11.33 47.24 -28.69
N MET A 716 -10.59 46.24 -28.18
CA MET A 716 -9.73 46.36 -26.98
C MET A 716 -8.59 47.39 -27.11
N TYR A 717 -8.25 47.81 -28.33
CA TYR A 717 -7.25 48.85 -28.61
C TYR A 717 -7.83 50.16 -29.17
N GLY A 718 -9.17 50.31 -29.21
CA GLY A 718 -9.84 51.33 -30.04
C GLY A 718 -10.02 52.75 -29.46
N ASP A 719 -10.41 52.90 -28.19
CA ASP A 719 -10.71 54.20 -27.54
C ASP A 719 -9.98 54.26 -26.17
N PHE A 720 -8.92 55.06 -26.04
CA PHE A 720 -8.19 55.27 -24.77
C PHE A 720 -8.58 56.62 -24.14
N GLU A 721 -9.39 56.58 -23.08
CA GLU A 721 -9.91 57.76 -22.38
C GLU A 721 -8.95 58.19 -21.26
N ASP A 722 -8.19 59.28 -21.50
CA ASP A 722 -7.08 59.68 -20.62
C ASP A 722 -7.57 60.37 -19.34
N LEU A 723 -7.72 59.57 -18.28
CA LEU A 723 -8.54 59.83 -17.09
C LEU A 723 -8.01 60.91 -16.12
N GLU A 724 -6.94 61.61 -16.47
CA GLU A 724 -6.44 62.79 -15.74
C GLU A 724 -6.55 64.12 -16.55
N THR A 725 -7.04 64.06 -17.81
CA THR A 725 -7.32 65.26 -18.64
C THR A 725 -8.71 65.27 -19.29
N GLY A 726 -9.27 64.12 -19.65
CA GLY A 726 -10.68 64.00 -20.07
C GLY A 726 -11.02 64.42 -21.51
N GLU A 727 -10.04 64.54 -22.40
CA GLU A 727 -10.30 64.72 -23.85
C GLU A 727 -10.24 63.36 -24.59
N VAL A 728 -11.32 63.01 -25.30
CA VAL A 728 -11.39 61.77 -26.10
C VAL A 728 -10.87 62.03 -27.52
N HIS A 729 -9.67 61.51 -27.82
CA HIS A 729 -9.05 61.65 -29.14
C HIS A 729 -9.69 60.70 -30.16
N LYS A 730 -10.61 61.22 -31.00
CA LYS A 730 -11.21 60.47 -32.11
C LYS A 730 -10.61 60.87 -33.46
N ASP A 731 -10.03 59.90 -34.17
CA ASP A 731 -9.61 60.08 -35.56
C ASP A 731 -10.84 60.19 -36.47
N HIS A 732 -10.95 61.33 -37.17
CA HIS A 732 -12.14 61.69 -37.96
C HIS A 732 -11.87 61.81 -39.45
N THR A 733 -12.11 60.72 -40.19
CA THR A 733 -12.43 60.75 -41.62
C THR A 733 -13.51 59.70 -41.93
N GLY A 734 -14.68 60.03 -42.50
CA GLY A 734 -15.23 61.36 -42.78
C GLY A 734 -16.64 61.29 -43.41
N GLN A 735 -17.39 62.40 -43.31
CA GLN A 735 -18.75 62.64 -43.83
C GLN A 735 -19.92 61.89 -43.13
N LYS A 736 -21.14 62.38 -43.40
CA LYS A 736 -22.40 62.12 -42.68
C LYS A 736 -23.51 61.77 -43.68
N ASP A 737 -24.61 61.19 -43.19
CA ASP A 737 -25.87 61.94 -43.03
C ASP A 737 -26.81 61.24 -42.01
N PRO A 738 -27.78 61.96 -41.40
CA PRO A 738 -28.64 61.43 -40.33
C PRO A 738 -30.08 61.11 -40.79
N GLU A 739 -30.79 60.21 -40.09
CA GLU A 739 -32.04 60.51 -39.36
C GLU A 739 -32.70 59.28 -38.67
N GLU A 740 -33.72 59.58 -37.86
CA GLU A 740 -34.69 58.71 -37.16
C GLU A 740 -34.22 57.51 -36.31
N SER A 741 -34.32 57.68 -34.99
CA SER A 741 -34.25 56.63 -33.97
C SER A 741 -35.62 56.41 -33.31
N VAL A 742 -36.21 55.21 -33.42
CA VAL A 742 -37.37 54.80 -32.59
C VAL A 742 -37.20 53.38 -32.05
N VAL A 743 -36.83 53.31 -30.77
CA VAL A 743 -37.12 52.23 -29.79
C VAL A 743 -36.84 50.77 -30.20
N LYS A 744 -35.78 50.23 -29.60
CA LYS A 744 -35.91 49.11 -28.65
C LYS A 744 -35.19 49.46 -27.34
N VAL A 745 -35.83 49.19 -26.20
CA VAL A 745 -35.22 49.36 -24.87
C VAL A 745 -34.52 48.07 -24.44
N ASP A 746 -35.13 46.93 -24.77
CA ASP A 746 -34.69 45.57 -24.50
C ASP A 746 -33.21 45.33 -24.85
N ASP A 747 -32.74 45.86 -25.99
CA ASP A 747 -31.35 45.70 -26.45
C ASP A 747 -30.34 46.32 -25.47
N LYS A 748 -30.70 47.40 -24.76
CA LYS A 748 -29.82 48.01 -23.75
C LYS A 748 -29.72 47.16 -22.48
N GLU A 749 -30.82 46.54 -22.06
CA GLU A 749 -30.81 45.65 -20.88
C GLU A 749 -30.14 44.31 -21.21
N ALA A 750 -30.40 43.75 -22.39
CA ALA A 750 -29.69 42.58 -22.91
C ALA A 750 -28.18 42.82 -23.00
N MET A 751 -27.73 43.97 -23.52
CA MET A 751 -26.30 44.33 -23.59
C MET A 751 -25.70 44.62 -22.21
N LYS A 752 -26.47 45.17 -21.26
CA LYS A 752 -26.04 45.39 -19.87
C LYS A 752 -25.89 44.06 -19.12
N ASN A 753 -26.81 43.13 -19.30
CA ASN A 753 -26.74 41.78 -18.74
C ASN A 753 -25.58 40.99 -19.37
N LYS A 754 -25.41 41.03 -20.70
CA LYS A 754 -24.22 40.44 -21.36
C LYS A 754 -22.90 41.07 -20.87
N ARG A 755 -22.86 42.38 -20.55
CA ARG A 755 -21.67 43.01 -19.92
C ARG A 755 -21.46 42.59 -18.46
N LEU A 756 -22.52 42.41 -17.67
CA LEU A 756 -22.44 41.89 -16.31
C LEU A 756 -21.97 40.43 -16.29
N GLU A 757 -22.54 39.60 -17.14
CA GLU A 757 -22.17 38.19 -17.29
C GLU A 757 -20.74 38.04 -17.82
N LYS A 758 -20.32 38.85 -18.80
CA LYS A 758 -18.90 38.93 -19.22
C LYS A 758 -17.99 39.33 -18.05
N LYS A 759 -18.37 40.32 -17.22
CA LYS A 759 -17.59 40.69 -16.02
C LYS A 759 -17.56 39.58 -14.96
N GLN A 760 -18.66 38.85 -14.76
CA GLN A 760 -18.73 37.71 -13.85
C GLN A 760 -17.82 36.57 -14.35
N ARG A 761 -17.96 36.13 -15.60
CA ARG A 761 -17.12 35.09 -16.22
C ARG A 761 -15.64 35.47 -16.27
N LEU A 762 -15.30 36.75 -16.52
CA LEU A 762 -13.92 37.23 -16.48
C LEU A 762 -13.36 37.25 -15.06
N LYS A 763 -14.17 37.63 -14.06
CA LYS A 763 -13.81 37.55 -12.65
C LYS A 763 -13.66 36.11 -12.17
N GLU A 764 -14.56 35.20 -12.55
CA GLU A 764 -14.46 33.77 -12.24
C GLU A 764 -13.16 33.16 -12.80
N ARG A 765 -12.77 33.52 -14.04
CA ARG A 765 -11.48 33.13 -14.60
C ARG A 765 -10.31 33.72 -13.82
N PHE A 766 -10.34 35.03 -13.54
CA PHE A 766 -9.28 35.71 -12.80
C PHE A 766 -9.11 35.16 -11.38
N ASP A 767 -10.20 35.02 -10.63
CA ASP A 767 -10.20 34.42 -9.30
C ASP A 767 -9.65 32.97 -9.38
N SER A 768 -10.06 32.17 -10.38
CA SER A 768 -9.54 30.80 -10.59
C SER A 768 -8.07 30.70 -10.99
N GLU A 769 -7.47 31.79 -11.51
CA GLU A 769 -6.04 31.83 -11.91
C GLU A 769 -5.14 32.38 -10.78
N TYR A 770 -5.73 32.99 -9.73
CA TYR A 770 -4.99 33.67 -8.66
C TYR A 770 -5.24 33.13 -7.22
N ASP A 771 -6.33 32.39 -6.94
CA ASP A 771 -6.56 31.80 -5.60
C ASP A 771 -5.64 30.60 -5.27
N ASP A 772 -4.97 30.00 -6.27
CA ASP A 772 -4.02 28.88 -6.11
C ASP A 772 -2.76 29.23 -5.28
N GLY A 773 -2.55 30.50 -4.91
CA GLY A 773 -1.31 31.01 -4.32
C GLY A 773 -0.89 30.47 -2.95
N ASP A 774 -1.73 29.71 -2.24
CA ASP A 774 -1.41 29.07 -0.94
C ASP A 774 -1.35 27.52 -1.00
N ALA A 775 -1.51 26.95 -2.20
CA ALA A 775 -1.35 25.52 -2.46
C ALA A 775 0.12 25.07 -2.32
N THR A 776 0.35 23.76 -2.20
CA THR A 776 1.72 23.21 -2.15
C THR A 776 1.85 22.05 -3.11
N TYR A 777 2.99 21.90 -3.78
CA TYR A 777 3.30 20.81 -4.72
C TYR A 777 2.93 19.38 -4.26
N PHE A 778 2.83 19.12 -2.96
CA PHE A 778 2.30 17.87 -2.43
C PHE A 778 0.77 17.74 -2.57
N ASP A 779 0.05 18.81 -2.30
CA ASP A 779 -1.39 18.94 -2.42
C ASP A 779 -1.81 19.04 -3.89
N ASP A 780 -1.08 19.76 -4.74
CA ASP A 780 -1.30 19.87 -6.20
C ASP A 780 -1.28 18.47 -6.86
N LEU A 781 -0.19 17.71 -6.68
CA LEU A 781 -0.06 16.32 -7.18
C LEU A 781 -1.19 15.42 -6.64
N LYS A 782 -1.63 15.64 -5.40
CA LYS A 782 -2.72 14.88 -4.80
C LYS A 782 -4.06 15.24 -5.44
N GLU A 783 -4.25 16.49 -5.82
CA GLU A 783 -5.46 16.95 -6.51
C GLU A 783 -5.51 16.48 -7.96
N GLU A 784 -4.41 16.54 -8.72
CA GLU A 784 -4.29 15.89 -10.04
C GLU A 784 -4.71 14.41 -9.98
N MET A 785 -4.19 13.69 -8.97
CA MET A 785 -4.49 12.28 -8.74
C MET A 785 -5.94 12.03 -8.30
N GLN A 786 -6.60 13.00 -7.67
CA GLN A 786 -8.04 12.93 -7.34
C GLN A 786 -8.91 13.24 -8.56
N LYS A 787 -8.62 14.32 -9.29
CA LYS A 787 -9.28 14.68 -10.56
C LYS A 787 -9.26 13.51 -11.54
N GLN A 788 -8.12 12.82 -11.70
CA GLN A 788 -8.04 11.61 -12.54
C GLN A 788 -8.91 10.45 -12.01
N ALA A 789 -8.99 10.24 -10.69
CA ALA A 789 -9.82 9.19 -10.10
C ALA A 789 -11.32 9.49 -10.21
N GLU A 790 -11.70 10.78 -10.18
CA GLU A 790 -13.07 11.27 -10.34
C GLU A 790 -13.50 11.23 -11.82
N LEU A 791 -12.63 11.58 -12.76
CA LEU A 791 -12.86 11.38 -14.21
C LEU A 791 -13.06 9.89 -14.55
N ASN A 792 -12.15 9.02 -14.11
CA ASN A 792 -12.26 7.56 -14.28
C ASN A 792 -13.54 6.99 -13.65
N ARG A 793 -14.12 7.68 -12.65
CA ARG A 793 -15.36 7.26 -12.01
C ARG A 793 -16.56 7.63 -12.88
N ALA A 794 -16.66 8.90 -13.26
CA ALA A 794 -17.76 9.45 -14.04
C ALA A 794 -17.93 8.75 -15.40
N GLU A 795 -16.83 8.40 -16.08
CA GLU A 795 -16.83 7.68 -17.37
C GLU A 795 -17.58 6.33 -17.33
N PHE A 796 -17.76 5.73 -16.16
CA PHE A 796 -18.39 4.42 -15.98
C PHE A 796 -19.58 4.40 -15.02
N GLU A 797 -20.13 5.55 -14.58
CA GLU A 797 -21.30 5.55 -13.68
C GLU A 797 -22.62 5.19 -14.39
N ASP A 798 -22.79 5.55 -15.67
CA ASP A 798 -23.96 5.19 -16.50
C ASP A 798 -23.85 3.80 -17.17
N VAL A 799 -22.92 2.94 -16.75
CA VAL A 799 -22.53 1.71 -17.49
C VAL A 799 -22.79 0.45 -16.67
N ASP A 800 -23.69 -0.41 -17.16
CA ASP A 800 -24.08 -1.68 -16.55
C ASP A 800 -22.87 -2.54 -16.11
N ASP A 801 -22.94 -3.10 -14.90
CA ASP A 801 -21.81 -3.77 -14.25
C ASP A 801 -21.18 -4.90 -15.06
N GLU A 802 -21.97 -5.73 -15.75
CA GLU A 802 -21.44 -6.76 -16.67
C GLU A 802 -20.60 -6.14 -17.79
N THR A 803 -21.10 -5.05 -18.37
CA THR A 803 -20.48 -4.39 -19.51
C THR A 803 -19.27 -3.54 -19.07
N ARG A 804 -19.28 -3.06 -17.82
CA ARG A 804 -18.16 -2.38 -17.16
C ARG A 804 -17.03 -3.33 -16.80
N VAL A 805 -17.35 -4.52 -16.28
CA VAL A 805 -16.39 -5.60 -15.97
C VAL A 805 -15.61 -6.06 -17.21
N GLN A 806 -16.21 -6.00 -18.41
CA GLN A 806 -15.50 -6.27 -19.67
C GLN A 806 -14.43 -5.21 -20.02
N TYR A 807 -14.56 -3.96 -19.54
CA TYR A 807 -13.61 -2.88 -19.80
C TYR A 807 -12.56 -2.74 -18.67
N GLU A 808 -13.01 -2.53 -17.43
CA GLU A 808 -12.13 -2.34 -16.27
C GLU A 808 -11.47 -3.66 -15.82
N GLY A 809 -12.17 -4.78 -16.01
CA GLY A 809 -12.01 -5.98 -15.20
C GLY A 809 -12.89 -5.96 -13.94
N PHE A 810 -12.91 -7.07 -13.21
CA PHE A 810 -13.63 -7.18 -11.94
C PHE A 810 -13.08 -6.17 -10.94
N ARG A 811 -13.95 -5.38 -10.31
CA ARG A 811 -13.55 -4.32 -9.38
C ARG A 811 -13.20 -4.93 -8.00
N PRO A 812 -12.21 -4.38 -7.28
CA PRO A 812 -12.06 -4.70 -5.85
C PRO A 812 -13.38 -4.42 -5.10
N GLY A 813 -13.62 -5.13 -4.01
CA GLY A 813 -14.89 -5.04 -3.26
C GLY A 813 -15.94 -6.07 -3.67
N MET A 814 -15.95 -6.50 -4.95
CA MET A 814 -16.86 -7.54 -5.44
C MET A 814 -16.52 -8.92 -4.86
N TYR A 815 -17.53 -9.74 -4.62
CA TYR A 815 -17.37 -11.15 -4.29
C TYR A 815 -17.31 -11.96 -5.59
N VAL A 816 -16.27 -12.78 -5.78
CA VAL A 816 -16.03 -13.50 -7.05
C VAL A 816 -15.81 -15.00 -6.83
N ARG A 817 -16.26 -15.78 -7.80
CA ARG A 817 -15.98 -17.21 -8.01
C ARG A 817 -14.97 -17.34 -9.15
N LEU A 818 -13.86 -18.03 -8.88
CA LEU A 818 -12.74 -18.21 -9.80
C LEU A 818 -12.59 -19.69 -10.13
N GLU A 819 -12.75 -20.05 -11.41
CA GLU A 819 -12.59 -21.43 -11.86
C GLU A 819 -11.16 -21.66 -12.38
N ILE A 820 -10.41 -22.54 -11.72
CA ILE A 820 -9.03 -22.86 -12.07
C ILE A 820 -8.94 -24.33 -12.50
N PRO A 821 -8.61 -24.61 -13.77
CA PRO A 821 -8.41 -25.97 -14.27
C PRO A 821 -6.98 -26.47 -13.95
N SER A 822 -6.80 -27.78 -14.05
CA SER A 822 -5.50 -28.45 -13.95
C SER A 822 -4.73 -28.19 -12.64
N LEU A 823 -5.44 -28.14 -11.50
CA LEU A 823 -4.82 -28.06 -10.17
C LEU A 823 -4.35 -29.45 -9.69
N PRO A 824 -3.13 -29.60 -9.14
CA PRO A 824 -2.63 -30.90 -8.68
C PRO A 824 -3.54 -31.56 -7.65
N CYS A 825 -3.81 -32.86 -7.83
CA CYS A 825 -4.72 -33.63 -6.97
C CYS A 825 -4.39 -33.51 -5.47
N GLU A 826 -3.10 -33.43 -5.13
CA GLU A 826 -2.61 -33.30 -3.76
C GLU A 826 -3.07 -32.02 -3.05
N PHE A 827 -3.40 -30.95 -3.79
CA PHE A 827 -3.96 -29.73 -3.21
C PHE A 827 -5.37 -29.97 -2.62
N VAL A 828 -6.18 -30.77 -3.31
CA VAL A 828 -7.57 -31.08 -2.91
C VAL A 828 -7.60 -32.20 -1.87
N THR A 829 -6.76 -33.23 -2.00
CA THR A 829 -6.68 -34.30 -0.98
C THR A 829 -6.10 -33.79 0.33
N ASN A 830 -5.04 -32.96 0.28
CA ASN A 830 -4.32 -32.48 1.45
C ASN A 830 -4.79 -31.08 1.90
N PHE A 831 -5.98 -30.64 1.48
CA PHE A 831 -6.55 -29.36 1.92
C PHE A 831 -6.66 -29.29 3.46
N ASP A 832 -6.48 -28.08 4.01
CA ASP A 832 -6.52 -27.81 5.45
C ASP A 832 -7.00 -26.37 5.67
N PRO A 833 -8.20 -26.15 6.26
CA PRO A 833 -8.75 -24.82 6.53
C PRO A 833 -7.88 -23.90 7.39
N HIS A 834 -6.88 -24.41 8.12
CA HIS A 834 -5.96 -23.57 8.90
C HIS A 834 -4.93 -22.84 8.03
N TYR A 835 -4.69 -23.28 6.78
CA TYR A 835 -3.73 -22.64 5.89
C TYR A 835 -4.44 -21.70 4.91
N PRO A 836 -4.05 -20.40 4.83
CA PRO A 836 -4.67 -19.45 3.93
C PRO A 836 -4.41 -19.82 2.46
N ILE A 837 -5.48 -19.89 1.67
CA ILE A 837 -5.38 -19.87 0.21
C ILE A 837 -5.46 -18.41 -0.24
N ILE A 838 -4.40 -17.94 -0.90
CA ILE A 838 -4.29 -16.60 -1.48
C ILE A 838 -4.06 -16.75 -2.98
N LEU A 839 -4.77 -15.96 -3.77
CA LEU A 839 -4.66 -15.88 -5.21
C LEU A 839 -4.04 -14.53 -5.57
N GLY A 840 -2.78 -14.51 -6.00
CA GLY A 840 -2.07 -13.29 -6.39
C GLY A 840 -1.99 -13.15 -7.91
N GLY A 841 -2.66 -12.14 -8.48
CA GLY A 841 -2.59 -11.85 -9.91
C GLY A 841 -1.19 -11.42 -10.33
N LEU A 842 -0.68 -12.05 -11.39
CA LEU A 842 0.64 -11.81 -11.95
C LEU A 842 0.58 -10.73 -13.03
N GLY A 843 1.53 -9.81 -13.02
CA GLY A 843 1.70 -8.87 -14.12
C GLY A 843 2.20 -9.57 -15.40
N SER A 844 1.91 -9.02 -16.58
CA SER A 844 2.28 -9.64 -17.87
C SER A 844 3.78 -9.86 -18.06
N SER A 845 4.62 -9.07 -17.37
CA SER A 845 6.07 -9.29 -17.31
C SER A 845 6.47 -10.44 -16.38
N GLU A 846 5.68 -10.72 -15.35
CA GLU A 846 6.01 -11.62 -14.24
C GLU A 846 5.80 -13.10 -14.53
N GLY A 847 5.08 -13.45 -15.59
CA GLY A 847 5.07 -14.82 -16.11
C GLY A 847 6.46 -15.29 -16.61
N ASN A 848 7.36 -14.35 -16.92
CA ASN A 848 8.67 -14.66 -17.47
C ASN A 848 9.73 -14.95 -16.39
N VAL A 849 10.61 -15.92 -16.66
CA VAL A 849 11.81 -16.20 -15.87
C VAL A 849 13.04 -15.60 -16.55
N GLY A 850 13.91 -14.95 -15.78
CA GLY A 850 15.09 -14.25 -16.29
C GLY A 850 16.22 -14.13 -15.27
N TYR A 851 17.21 -13.31 -15.60
CA TYR A 851 18.25 -12.90 -14.65
C TYR A 851 17.75 -11.68 -13.87
N LEU A 852 18.02 -11.66 -12.57
CA LEU A 852 17.67 -10.55 -11.69
C LEU A 852 18.93 -9.99 -11.04
N GLN A 853 19.07 -8.67 -11.03
CA GLN A 853 20.06 -7.96 -10.23
C GLN A 853 19.40 -7.43 -8.95
N MET A 854 19.96 -7.81 -7.80
CA MET A 854 19.38 -7.54 -6.48
C MET A 854 20.39 -6.86 -5.57
N ARG A 855 19.92 -6.00 -4.64
CA ARG A 855 20.71 -5.45 -3.54
C ARG A 855 20.40 -6.20 -2.25
N LEU A 856 21.25 -7.15 -1.87
CA LEU A 856 21.08 -8.04 -0.73
C LEU A 856 21.98 -7.63 0.46
N LYS A 857 21.44 -7.72 1.68
CA LYS A 857 22.20 -7.58 2.94
C LYS A 857 21.85 -8.73 3.89
N LYS A 858 22.88 -9.31 4.50
CA LYS A 858 22.72 -10.32 5.56
C LYS A 858 21.93 -9.70 6.72
N HIS A 859 20.94 -10.41 7.26
CA HIS A 859 20.15 -9.92 8.38
C HIS A 859 20.99 -9.74 9.66
N ARG A 860 20.64 -8.76 10.51
CA ARG A 860 21.38 -8.40 11.73
C ARG A 860 21.47 -9.55 12.74
N TRP A 861 20.34 -10.23 12.98
CA TRP A 861 20.23 -11.31 13.97
C TRP A 861 20.55 -12.70 13.43
N TYR A 862 20.70 -12.85 12.11
CA TYR A 862 21.16 -14.12 11.54
C TYR A 862 22.63 -14.34 11.91
N HIS A 863 22.98 -15.50 12.46
CA HIS A 863 24.33 -15.75 12.94
C HIS A 863 25.37 -15.97 11.81
N ARG A 864 25.07 -16.86 10.84
CA ARG A 864 26.01 -17.25 9.76
C ARG A 864 26.23 -16.14 8.73
N ILE A 865 27.22 -16.33 7.85
CA ILE A 865 27.38 -15.55 6.61
C ILE A 865 26.93 -16.40 5.43
N LEU A 866 26.29 -15.79 4.43
CA LEU A 866 25.84 -16.50 3.24
C LEU A 866 26.99 -16.64 2.23
N LYS A 867 26.98 -17.72 1.46
CA LYS A 867 28.05 -18.13 0.55
C LYS A 867 27.52 -18.22 -0.87
N THR A 868 28.31 -17.79 -1.85
CA THR A 868 27.90 -17.88 -3.27
C THR A 868 27.71 -19.32 -3.71
N ARG A 869 26.67 -19.59 -4.51
CA ARG A 869 26.28 -20.94 -4.96
C ARG A 869 25.97 -21.92 -3.81
N ASP A 870 25.57 -21.44 -2.64
CA ASP A 870 24.72 -22.22 -1.74
C ASP A 870 23.26 -21.84 -2.00
N PRO A 871 22.31 -22.79 -1.98
CA PRO A 871 20.91 -22.52 -2.25
C PRO A 871 20.27 -21.65 -1.17
N LEU A 872 19.32 -20.81 -1.58
CA LEU A 872 18.63 -19.85 -0.74
C LEU A 872 17.17 -19.75 -1.20
N ILE A 873 16.23 -19.78 -0.26
CA ILE A 873 14.79 -19.63 -0.53
C ILE A 873 14.48 -18.13 -0.47
N LEU A 874 13.82 -17.62 -1.49
CA LEU A 874 13.41 -16.23 -1.61
C LEU A 874 11.87 -16.13 -1.61
N SER A 875 11.34 -15.17 -0.86
CA SER A 875 9.98 -14.65 -1.06
C SER A 875 10.10 -13.31 -1.78
N LEU A 876 9.54 -13.25 -2.99
CA LEU A 876 9.69 -12.14 -3.93
C LEU A 876 8.40 -12.02 -4.74
N GLY A 877 7.72 -10.88 -4.62
CA GLY A 877 6.31 -10.75 -4.98
C GLY A 877 5.44 -11.80 -4.29
N TRP A 878 4.47 -12.36 -5.02
CA TRP A 878 3.67 -13.49 -4.53
C TRP A 878 4.51 -14.77 -4.35
N ARG A 879 5.48 -15.02 -5.23
CA ARG A 879 6.17 -16.31 -5.34
C ARG A 879 7.17 -16.59 -4.23
N ARG A 880 7.27 -17.86 -3.86
CA ARG A 880 8.32 -18.43 -3.01
C ARG A 880 9.12 -19.46 -3.80
N PHE A 881 10.43 -19.31 -3.91
CA PHE A 881 11.27 -20.24 -4.68
C PHE A 881 12.71 -20.31 -4.18
N GLN A 882 13.37 -21.44 -4.45
CA GLN A 882 14.77 -21.67 -4.15
C GLN A 882 15.64 -21.41 -5.38
N THR A 883 16.74 -20.66 -5.20
CA THR A 883 17.71 -20.32 -6.26
C THR A 883 19.15 -20.29 -5.71
N MET A 884 20.16 -20.08 -6.56
CA MET A 884 21.60 -20.14 -6.22
C MET A 884 22.33 -18.80 -6.47
N PRO A 885 22.29 -17.84 -5.52
CA PRO A 885 22.83 -16.49 -5.73
C PRO A 885 24.35 -16.41 -5.95
N LEU A 886 24.73 -15.51 -6.86
CA LEU A 886 26.10 -15.00 -7.01
C LEU A 886 26.22 -13.60 -6.39
N TYR A 887 26.72 -13.56 -5.15
CA TYR A 887 27.10 -12.32 -4.47
C TYR A 887 28.29 -11.66 -5.15
N HIS A 888 28.18 -10.38 -5.44
CA HIS A 888 29.20 -9.56 -6.05
C HIS A 888 29.24 -8.16 -5.40
N ILE A 889 30.27 -7.39 -5.71
CA ILE A 889 30.34 -5.96 -5.39
C ILE A 889 30.91 -5.24 -6.60
N GLU A 890 30.42 -4.05 -6.86
CA GLU A 890 30.97 -3.19 -7.91
C GLU A 890 32.33 -2.65 -7.47
N ASP A 891 33.38 -2.93 -8.25
CA ASP A 891 34.64 -2.18 -8.17
C ASP A 891 34.47 -0.85 -8.94
N HIS A 892 35.20 0.22 -8.57
CA HIS A 892 35.15 1.60 -9.15
C HIS A 892 35.31 1.73 -10.69
N ASN A 893 35.43 0.62 -11.41
CA ASN A 893 35.50 0.54 -12.87
C ASN A 893 34.18 0.02 -13.49
N GLY A 894 33.05 0.08 -12.77
CA GLY A 894 31.75 -0.46 -13.22
C GLY A 894 31.74 -1.99 -13.37
N ARG A 895 32.45 -2.71 -12.49
CA ARG A 895 32.65 -4.18 -12.63
C ARG A 895 32.11 -4.96 -11.44
N HIS A 896 31.11 -5.80 -11.69
CA HIS A 896 30.51 -6.74 -10.73
C HIS A 896 31.51 -7.84 -10.33
N ARG A 897 32.38 -7.56 -9.36
CA ARG A 897 33.37 -8.50 -8.86
C ARG A 897 32.73 -9.51 -7.91
N LEU A 898 32.77 -10.79 -8.30
CA LEU A 898 32.31 -11.92 -7.50
C LEU A 898 32.98 -11.94 -6.11
N LEU A 899 32.16 -12.02 -5.07
CA LEU A 899 32.55 -12.31 -3.68
C LEU A 899 32.49 -13.83 -3.44
N LYS A 900 33.07 -14.32 -2.33
CA LYS A 900 32.86 -15.72 -1.88
C LYS A 900 31.71 -15.85 -0.89
N TYR A 901 31.47 -14.78 -0.15
CA TYR A 901 30.50 -14.67 0.93
C TYR A 901 29.91 -13.27 0.95
N THR A 902 28.71 -13.10 1.52
CA THR A 902 28.16 -11.79 1.87
C THR A 902 29.04 -11.09 2.90
N PRO A 903 29.29 -9.77 2.80
CA PRO A 903 29.83 -8.99 3.91
C PRO A 903 28.87 -9.00 5.11
N GLN A 904 29.38 -8.82 6.33
CA GLN A 904 28.57 -9.05 7.55
C GLN A 904 27.49 -7.98 7.80
N HIS A 905 27.77 -6.71 7.46
CA HIS A 905 26.88 -5.57 7.78
C HIS A 905 26.63 -4.62 6.60
N MET A 906 27.27 -4.87 5.45
CA MET A 906 27.19 -4.05 4.23
C MET A 906 26.18 -4.69 3.25
N HIS A 907 25.62 -3.89 2.35
CA HIS A 907 24.89 -4.41 1.18
C HIS A 907 25.89 -4.94 0.13
N CYS A 908 25.46 -5.95 -0.62
CA CYS A 908 26.18 -6.46 -1.79
C CYS A 908 25.19 -6.67 -2.94
N GLY A 909 25.69 -6.66 -4.17
CA GLY A 909 24.90 -7.12 -5.31
C GLY A 909 24.73 -8.63 -5.24
N ALA A 910 23.59 -9.14 -5.66
CA ALA A 910 23.34 -10.56 -5.86
C ALA A 910 22.68 -10.75 -7.22
N SER A 911 23.22 -11.67 -8.02
CA SER A 911 22.61 -12.09 -9.28
C SER A 911 22.02 -13.49 -9.11
N ILE A 912 20.76 -13.67 -9.53
CA ILE A 912 20.03 -14.95 -9.51
C ILE A 912 19.37 -15.23 -10.87
N TRP A 913 18.86 -16.45 -11.02
CA TRP A 913 17.87 -16.82 -12.02
C TRP A 913 16.52 -17.00 -11.31
N GLY A 914 15.45 -16.39 -11.84
CA GLY A 914 14.13 -16.38 -11.20
C GLY A 914 13.09 -15.53 -11.95
N PRO A 915 11.83 -15.49 -11.47
CA PRO A 915 10.74 -14.73 -12.08
C PRO A 915 11.03 -13.23 -12.11
N VAL A 916 10.80 -12.59 -13.26
CA VAL A 916 10.91 -11.14 -13.45
C VAL A 916 9.85 -10.45 -12.58
N THR A 917 10.23 -9.42 -11.81
CA THR A 917 9.29 -8.62 -10.98
C THR A 917 9.72 -7.15 -10.92
N PRO A 918 8.80 -6.18 -10.80
CA PRO A 918 9.11 -4.75 -10.81
C PRO A 918 10.33 -4.33 -9.96
N GLN A 919 11.13 -3.41 -10.50
CA GLN A 919 12.24 -2.79 -9.77
C GLN A 919 11.75 -2.13 -8.47
N GLY A 920 12.60 -2.07 -7.44
CA GLY A 920 12.21 -1.54 -6.12
C GLY A 920 11.44 -2.52 -5.23
N THR A 921 10.99 -3.66 -5.75
CA THR A 921 10.32 -4.71 -4.96
C THR A 921 11.21 -5.25 -3.85
N GLY A 922 10.70 -5.24 -2.61
CA GLY A 922 11.37 -5.82 -1.45
C GLY A 922 11.26 -7.35 -1.43
N PHE A 923 12.36 -8.02 -1.05
CA PHE A 923 12.39 -9.49 -0.97
C PHE A 923 13.09 -10.00 0.29
N LEU A 924 12.56 -11.12 0.78
CA LEU A 924 13.03 -11.83 1.97
C LEU A 924 13.84 -13.05 1.55
N ALA A 925 14.89 -13.40 2.29
CA ALA A 925 15.68 -14.61 2.04
C ALA A 925 15.81 -15.49 3.29
N VAL A 926 15.46 -16.77 3.16
CA VAL A 926 15.44 -17.79 4.21
C VAL A 926 16.33 -18.97 3.79
N GLN A 927 17.14 -19.52 4.70
CA GLN A 927 18.02 -20.66 4.37
C GLN A 927 17.30 -22.01 4.43
N THR A 928 16.31 -22.17 5.30
CA THR A 928 15.53 -23.41 5.44
C THR A 928 14.19 -23.08 6.10
N VAL A 929 13.10 -23.39 5.39
CA VAL A 929 11.72 -23.32 5.91
C VAL A 929 11.51 -24.41 6.96
N ALA A 930 11.76 -25.68 6.58
CA ALA A 930 11.50 -26.88 7.38
C ALA A 930 11.77 -26.78 8.89
N GLY A 931 10.71 -26.76 9.70
CA GLY A 931 10.72 -26.95 11.16
C GLY A 931 11.14 -25.74 12.02
N VAL A 932 10.50 -25.63 13.19
CA VAL A 932 10.80 -24.65 14.24
C VAL A 932 12.25 -24.78 14.72
N LYS A 933 13.00 -23.68 14.70
CA LYS A 933 14.39 -23.63 15.16
C LYS A 933 14.54 -22.51 16.18
N ALA A 934 15.25 -22.79 17.28
CA ALA A 934 15.60 -21.78 18.29
C ALA A 934 16.54 -20.65 17.78
N ASN A 935 16.91 -20.66 16.49
CA ASN A 935 17.72 -19.63 15.84
C ASN A 935 16.92 -18.96 14.73
N PHE A 936 17.02 -17.62 14.67
CA PHE A 936 16.39 -16.76 13.67
C PHE A 936 16.54 -17.31 12.22
N ARG A 937 15.40 -17.62 11.58
CA ARG A 937 15.27 -18.32 10.28
C ARG A 937 15.60 -17.41 9.09
N ILE A 938 15.24 -16.12 9.16
CA ILE A 938 15.47 -15.13 8.09
C ILE A 938 16.97 -14.82 8.00
N ALA A 939 17.54 -15.05 6.82
CA ALA A 939 18.98 -15.03 6.59
C ALA A 939 19.47 -13.70 5.99
N ALA A 940 18.70 -13.11 5.10
CA ALA A 940 19.00 -11.84 4.46
C ALA A 940 17.71 -11.12 4.01
N THR A 941 17.84 -9.82 3.76
CA THR A 941 16.80 -8.97 3.19
C THR A 941 17.38 -8.17 2.03
N GLY A 942 16.54 -7.72 1.12
CA GLY A 942 17.00 -6.95 -0.03
C GLY A 942 15.90 -6.32 -0.86
N VAL A 943 16.31 -5.69 -1.94
CA VAL A 943 15.45 -5.02 -2.93
C VAL A 943 15.91 -5.41 -4.34
N VAL A 944 14.99 -5.65 -5.26
CA VAL A 944 15.28 -5.83 -6.69
C VAL A 944 15.78 -4.50 -7.28
N LEU A 945 16.95 -4.51 -7.91
CA LEU A 945 17.50 -3.34 -8.59
C LEU A 945 17.08 -3.32 -10.05
N ASP A 946 17.29 -4.43 -10.77
CA ASP A 946 17.13 -4.46 -12.22
C ASP A 946 16.78 -5.85 -12.77
N LEU A 947 16.18 -5.86 -13.95
CA LEU A 947 15.57 -6.98 -14.66
C LEU A 947 16.41 -7.47 -15.85
N ASP A 948 17.70 -7.11 -15.85
CA ASP A 948 18.52 -7.16 -17.05
C ASP A 948 19.15 -8.54 -17.32
N LYS A 949 19.09 -8.95 -18.59
CA LYS A 949 19.57 -10.26 -19.07
C LYS A 949 21.10 -10.33 -19.22
N SER A 950 21.82 -9.20 -19.13
CA SER A 950 23.22 -9.11 -19.58
C SER A 950 24.31 -9.24 -18.49
N VAL A 951 23.94 -9.27 -17.21
CA VAL A 951 24.83 -9.02 -16.05
C VAL A 951 26.09 -9.92 -16.00
N THR A 952 27.23 -9.39 -16.45
CA THR A 952 28.52 -10.13 -16.45
C THR A 952 29.23 -10.07 -15.08
N VAL A 953 28.97 -11.06 -14.21
CA VAL A 953 29.70 -11.21 -12.94
C VAL A 953 31.12 -11.75 -13.18
N VAL A 954 32.16 -11.05 -12.73
CA VAL A 954 33.57 -11.41 -12.96
C VAL A 954 34.31 -11.85 -11.69
N LYS A 955 35.01 -12.98 -11.77
CA LYS A 955 35.88 -13.50 -10.72
C LYS A 955 37.32 -13.09 -10.97
N LYS A 956 37.94 -12.48 -9.97
CA LYS A 956 39.36 -12.10 -9.99
C LYS A 956 40.25 -13.34 -9.97
N LEU A 957 41.09 -13.49 -10.98
CA LEU A 957 42.09 -14.56 -11.08
C LEU A 957 43.50 -13.94 -10.97
N LYS A 958 44.41 -14.64 -10.31
CA LYS A 958 45.83 -14.27 -10.25
C LYS A 958 46.64 -15.42 -10.85
N LEU A 959 47.35 -15.16 -11.94
CA LEU A 959 48.46 -16.02 -12.34
C LEU A 959 49.68 -15.61 -11.53
N ILE A 960 50.42 -16.58 -11.00
CA ILE A 960 51.52 -16.39 -10.06
C ILE A 960 52.79 -16.96 -10.66
N GLY A 961 53.89 -16.22 -10.60
CA GLY A 961 55.20 -16.66 -11.09
C GLY A 961 56.33 -16.18 -10.21
N TYR A 962 57.48 -16.83 -10.36
CA TYR A 962 58.66 -16.61 -9.53
C TYR A 962 59.84 -16.16 -10.40
N PRO A 963 60.68 -15.22 -9.94
CA PRO A 963 61.89 -14.84 -10.65
C PRO A 963 62.88 -16.00 -10.72
N GLU A 964 63.44 -16.24 -11.91
CA GLU A 964 64.54 -17.18 -12.12
C GLU A 964 65.88 -16.45 -12.16
N LYS A 965 65.95 -15.33 -12.89
CA LYS A 965 67.15 -14.52 -13.08
C LYS A 965 66.76 -13.04 -13.00
N ILE A 966 67.49 -12.24 -12.23
CA ILE A 966 67.18 -10.83 -11.97
C ILE A 966 68.40 -9.96 -12.27
N PHE A 967 68.21 -8.98 -13.16
CA PHE A 967 69.22 -8.01 -13.56
C PHE A 967 69.03 -6.71 -12.74
N LYS A 968 69.08 -5.52 -13.39
CA LYS A 968 68.63 -4.26 -12.78
C LYS A 968 67.10 -4.18 -12.85
N ASN A 969 66.57 -3.73 -13.98
CA ASN A 969 65.14 -3.54 -14.22
C ASN A 969 64.48 -4.69 -14.99
N THR A 970 65.26 -5.61 -15.58
CA THR A 970 64.75 -6.81 -16.23
C THR A 970 64.83 -8.02 -15.30
N SER A 971 63.86 -8.92 -15.42
CA SER A 971 63.92 -10.27 -14.85
C SER A 971 63.34 -11.30 -15.80
N PHE A 972 63.79 -12.54 -15.64
CA PHE A 972 63.15 -13.72 -16.24
C PHE A 972 62.29 -14.38 -15.17
N ILE A 973 61.04 -14.72 -15.52
CA ILE A 973 60.04 -15.27 -14.61
C ILE A 973 59.59 -16.63 -15.14
N LYS A 974 59.41 -17.59 -14.23
CA LYS A 974 58.95 -18.95 -14.52
C LYS A 974 57.73 -19.34 -13.69
N GLY A 975 56.99 -20.36 -14.13
CA GLY A 975 55.88 -20.97 -13.39
C GLY A 975 54.56 -20.19 -13.39
N MET A 976 54.43 -19.11 -14.16
CA MET A 976 53.16 -18.39 -14.37
C MET A 976 52.34 -18.95 -15.55
N PHE A 977 53.04 -19.54 -16.51
CA PHE A 977 52.54 -20.12 -17.75
C PHE A 977 53.29 -21.43 -18.01
N ASN A 978 52.68 -22.33 -18.77
CA ASN A 978 53.27 -23.61 -19.15
C ASN A 978 53.88 -23.56 -20.56
N THR A 979 53.27 -22.80 -21.47
CA THR A 979 53.63 -22.77 -22.90
C THR A 979 54.09 -21.39 -23.38
N VAL A 980 54.86 -21.38 -24.48
CA VAL A 980 55.27 -20.14 -25.18
C VAL A 980 54.07 -19.40 -25.76
N LEU A 981 53.03 -20.13 -26.20
CA LEU A 981 51.80 -19.57 -26.77
C LEU A 981 50.96 -18.81 -25.72
N GLU A 982 50.86 -19.34 -24.49
CA GLU A 982 50.27 -18.62 -23.36
C GLU A 982 50.98 -17.29 -23.11
N VAL A 983 52.32 -17.29 -23.06
CA VAL A 983 53.10 -16.06 -22.86
C VAL A 983 52.85 -15.06 -23.98
N ALA A 984 52.84 -15.50 -25.25
CA ALA A 984 52.58 -14.63 -26.39
C ALA A 984 51.19 -13.97 -26.31
N LYS A 985 50.16 -14.73 -25.88
CA LYS A 985 48.81 -14.20 -25.62
C LYS A 985 48.74 -13.17 -24.49
N PHE A 986 49.72 -13.15 -23.59
CA PHE A 986 49.86 -12.17 -22.51
C PHE A 986 51.08 -11.23 -22.69
N GLU A 987 51.65 -11.13 -23.90
CA GLU A 987 52.72 -10.17 -24.16
C GLU A 987 52.21 -8.73 -24.03
N GLY A 988 53.03 -7.83 -23.48
CA GLY A 988 52.60 -6.48 -23.12
C GLY A 988 51.71 -6.38 -21.88
N ALA A 989 51.24 -7.48 -21.28
CA ALA A 989 50.38 -7.44 -20.10
C ALA A 989 51.10 -6.87 -18.86
N SER A 990 50.35 -6.15 -18.02
CA SER A 990 50.89 -5.58 -16.77
C SER A 990 50.93 -6.60 -15.63
N VAL A 991 52.08 -6.65 -14.96
CA VAL A 991 52.35 -7.50 -13.79
C VAL A 991 52.74 -6.64 -12.58
N ARG A 992 52.55 -7.16 -11.36
CA ARG A 992 53.04 -6.52 -10.14
C ARG A 992 53.63 -7.56 -9.20
N THR A 993 54.56 -7.15 -8.35
CA THR A 993 55.07 -8.01 -7.26
C THR A 993 54.30 -7.80 -5.97
N VAL A 994 54.45 -8.74 -5.02
CA VAL A 994 53.93 -8.57 -3.64
C VAL A 994 54.58 -7.36 -2.94
N SER A 995 55.82 -7.02 -3.28
CA SER A 995 56.52 -5.80 -2.82
C SER A 995 56.01 -4.50 -3.50
N GLY A 996 55.05 -4.59 -4.42
CA GLY A 996 54.35 -3.43 -5.01
C GLY A 996 54.92 -2.93 -6.35
N VAL A 997 56.14 -3.35 -6.72
CA VAL A 997 56.84 -2.95 -7.96
C VAL A 997 55.98 -3.34 -9.18
N ARG A 998 55.71 -2.39 -10.07
CA ARG A 998 54.99 -2.63 -11.33
C ARG A 998 55.95 -3.09 -12.42
N GLY A 999 55.43 -3.83 -13.39
CA GLY A 999 56.17 -4.26 -14.56
C GLY A 999 55.29 -4.71 -15.72
N GLN A 1000 55.93 -5.14 -16.80
CA GLN A 1000 55.28 -5.56 -18.05
C GLN A 1000 55.96 -6.81 -18.61
N ILE A 1001 55.16 -7.74 -19.14
CA ILE A 1001 55.64 -8.89 -19.93
C ILE A 1001 56.18 -8.36 -21.27
N LYS A 1002 57.40 -8.77 -21.67
CA LYS A 1002 58.11 -8.21 -22.84
C LYS A 1002 58.49 -9.18 -23.95
N LYS A 1003 58.71 -10.47 -23.64
CA LYS A 1003 58.82 -11.57 -24.64
C LYS A 1003 58.85 -12.93 -23.94
N ALA A 1004 58.31 -13.96 -24.58
CA ALA A 1004 58.57 -15.35 -24.20
C ALA A 1004 60.06 -15.74 -24.32
N LEU A 1005 60.47 -16.72 -23.52
CA LEU A 1005 61.75 -17.42 -23.63
C LEU A 1005 61.50 -18.81 -24.24
N SER A 1006 62.45 -19.32 -25.03
CA SER A 1006 62.38 -20.68 -25.58
C SER A 1006 62.64 -21.74 -24.47
N THR A 1007 63.60 -21.46 -23.60
CA THR A 1007 64.03 -22.35 -22.52
C THR A 1007 64.13 -21.59 -21.18
N PRO A 1008 63.53 -22.08 -20.08
CA PRO A 1008 62.55 -23.16 -20.02
C PRO A 1008 61.18 -22.74 -20.61
N ALA A 1009 60.36 -23.72 -21.00
CA ALA A 1009 59.02 -23.47 -21.54
C ALA A 1009 58.13 -22.68 -20.55
N GLY A 1010 57.29 -21.78 -21.06
CA GLY A 1010 56.41 -20.92 -20.26
C GLY A 1010 57.12 -19.80 -19.48
N ALA A 1011 58.46 -19.75 -19.50
CA ALA A 1011 59.21 -18.63 -18.93
C ALA A 1011 59.23 -17.41 -19.86
N PHE A 1012 59.37 -16.22 -19.27
CA PHE A 1012 59.31 -14.97 -20.01
C PHE A 1012 60.21 -13.88 -19.43
N ARG A 1013 60.64 -12.96 -20.30
CA ARG A 1013 61.31 -11.73 -19.93
C ARG A 1013 60.27 -10.66 -19.60
N ALA A 1014 60.45 -10.01 -18.46
CA ALA A 1014 59.67 -8.84 -18.06
C ALA A 1014 60.57 -7.67 -17.63
N THR A 1015 60.01 -6.46 -17.69
CA THR A 1015 60.64 -5.21 -17.24
C THR A 1015 59.87 -4.62 -16.08
N PHE A 1016 60.56 -4.17 -15.04
CA PHE A 1016 60.05 -3.62 -13.79
C PHE A 1016 60.63 -2.23 -13.50
N GLU A 1017 59.95 -1.47 -12.64
CA GLU A 1017 60.36 -0.14 -12.20
C GLU A 1017 61.67 -0.16 -11.38
N ASP A 1018 61.84 -1.18 -10.53
CA ASP A 1018 63.00 -1.38 -9.67
C ASP A 1018 63.38 -2.87 -9.60
N ARG A 1019 64.57 -3.15 -9.03
CA ARG A 1019 65.16 -4.49 -8.94
C ARG A 1019 64.44 -5.38 -7.94
N LEU A 1020 63.90 -6.49 -8.43
CA LEU A 1020 63.26 -7.52 -7.62
C LEU A 1020 64.25 -8.28 -6.73
N LEU A 1021 63.72 -8.95 -5.71
CA LEU A 1021 64.41 -9.96 -4.91
C LEU A 1021 64.03 -11.37 -5.38
N MET A 1022 64.91 -12.37 -5.17
CA MET A 1022 64.57 -13.77 -5.47
C MET A 1022 63.41 -14.32 -4.63
N SER A 1023 63.07 -13.64 -3.53
CA SER A 1023 61.90 -13.93 -2.68
C SER A 1023 60.62 -13.22 -3.12
N ASP A 1024 60.65 -12.36 -4.15
CA ASP A 1024 59.45 -11.70 -4.65
C ASP A 1024 58.57 -12.69 -5.42
N VAL A 1025 57.26 -12.62 -5.14
CA VAL A 1025 56.24 -13.32 -5.94
C VAL A 1025 55.66 -12.31 -6.93
N VAL A 1026 55.74 -12.62 -8.22
CA VAL A 1026 55.15 -11.82 -9.30
C VAL A 1026 53.74 -12.35 -9.59
N PHE A 1027 52.78 -11.46 -9.83
CA PHE A 1027 51.45 -11.88 -10.28
C PHE A 1027 50.87 -10.98 -11.38
N LEU A 1028 50.15 -11.62 -12.30
CA LEU A 1028 49.27 -10.97 -13.28
C LEU A 1028 47.85 -10.95 -12.70
N ARG A 1029 47.14 -9.81 -12.83
CA ARG A 1029 45.73 -9.67 -12.41
C ARG A 1029 44.82 -9.85 -13.62
N SER A 1030 44.17 -11.00 -13.74
CA SER A 1030 43.14 -11.26 -14.75
C SER A 1030 41.75 -11.32 -14.13
N TRP A 1031 40.74 -11.34 -15.00
CA TRP A 1031 39.32 -11.42 -14.66
C TRP A 1031 38.69 -12.50 -15.53
N PHE A 1032 37.87 -13.36 -14.93
CA PHE A 1032 37.20 -14.46 -15.62
C PHE A 1032 35.69 -14.32 -15.40
N PRO A 1033 34.85 -14.26 -16.46
CA PRO A 1033 33.40 -14.19 -16.31
C PRO A 1033 32.87 -15.49 -15.68
N VAL A 1034 31.85 -15.38 -14.83
CA VAL A 1034 31.26 -16.52 -14.13
C VAL A 1034 29.76 -16.55 -14.38
N THR A 1035 29.30 -17.64 -15.00
CA THR A 1035 27.89 -17.88 -15.26
C THR A 1035 27.08 -18.05 -13.96
N ILE A 1036 25.90 -17.45 -13.95
CA ILE A 1036 24.87 -17.58 -12.92
C ILE A 1036 24.20 -18.95 -13.11
N PRO A 1037 24.06 -19.80 -12.07
CA PRO A 1037 23.33 -21.06 -12.20
C PRO A 1037 21.84 -20.82 -12.46
N GLN A 1038 21.29 -21.46 -13.49
CA GLN A 1038 19.86 -21.45 -13.79
C GLN A 1038 19.13 -22.47 -12.91
N LEU A 1039 18.98 -22.17 -11.62
CA LEU A 1039 18.13 -22.94 -10.70
C LEU A 1039 16.92 -22.09 -10.29
N TYR A 1040 15.73 -22.62 -10.56
CA TYR A 1040 14.45 -22.16 -10.03
C TYR A 1040 13.67 -23.40 -9.56
N ASN A 1041 13.22 -23.38 -8.31
CA ASN A 1041 12.47 -24.47 -7.70
C ASN A 1041 11.41 -23.87 -6.75
N PRO A 1042 10.10 -23.87 -7.09
CA PRO A 1042 9.06 -23.25 -6.27
C PRO A 1042 8.86 -23.98 -4.92
N VAL A 1043 8.42 -23.25 -3.90
CA VAL A 1043 8.10 -23.82 -2.58
C VAL A 1043 6.65 -24.29 -2.56
N THR A 1044 6.45 -25.57 -2.85
CA THR A 1044 5.16 -26.27 -2.93
C THR A 1044 4.65 -26.80 -1.59
N SER A 1045 4.57 -25.93 -0.58
CA SER A 1045 4.25 -26.34 0.80
C SER A 1045 2.80 -26.79 1.01
N LEU A 1046 1.83 -26.34 0.20
CA LEU A 1046 0.42 -26.69 0.37
C LEU A 1046 0.05 -28.05 -0.24
N LEU A 1047 0.87 -28.56 -1.17
CA LEU A 1047 0.73 -29.90 -1.75
C LEU A 1047 1.15 -31.02 -0.78
N LEU A 1048 1.86 -30.71 0.30
CA LEU A 1048 2.32 -31.71 1.26
C LEU A 1048 1.16 -32.21 2.14
N PRO A 1049 1.19 -33.48 2.59
CA PRO A 1049 0.19 -34.05 3.49
C PRO A 1049 -0.04 -33.21 4.74
N VAL A 1050 -1.26 -33.27 5.27
CA VAL A 1050 -1.66 -32.60 6.53
C VAL A 1050 -0.69 -32.95 7.66
N GLY A 1051 -0.32 -31.95 8.46
CA GLY A 1051 0.72 -32.04 9.50
C GLY A 1051 2.17 -32.08 8.99
N GLN A 1052 2.44 -32.22 7.68
CA GLN A 1052 3.80 -32.20 7.12
C GLN A 1052 4.12 -30.95 6.28
N LYS A 1053 3.17 -30.02 6.10
CA LYS A 1053 3.31 -28.79 5.31
C LYS A 1053 4.52 -27.93 5.73
N ASP A 1054 4.75 -27.79 7.03
CA ASP A 1054 5.87 -27.08 7.65
C ASP A 1054 7.25 -27.73 7.43
N SER A 1055 7.32 -28.92 6.81
CA SER A 1055 8.55 -29.72 6.65
C SER A 1055 9.25 -29.59 5.29
N TRP A 1056 8.73 -28.78 4.37
CA TRP A 1056 9.19 -28.67 2.97
C TRP A 1056 10.73 -28.56 2.83
N ALA A 1057 11.32 -29.48 2.05
CA ALA A 1057 12.75 -29.70 1.97
C ALA A 1057 13.29 -29.63 0.53
N GLY A 1058 13.77 -28.44 0.14
CA GLY A 1058 14.50 -28.24 -1.12
C GLY A 1058 15.97 -28.68 -1.07
N MET A 1059 16.77 -28.20 -2.04
CA MET A 1059 18.20 -28.44 -2.16
C MET A 1059 18.95 -28.10 -0.86
N ARG A 1060 19.71 -29.05 -0.30
CA ARG A 1060 20.51 -28.86 0.92
C ARG A 1060 21.72 -27.97 0.65
N THR A 1061 22.15 -27.21 1.65
CA THR A 1061 23.36 -26.38 1.55
C THR A 1061 24.64 -27.23 1.49
N LEU A 1062 25.72 -26.70 0.89
CA LEU A 1062 27.02 -27.39 0.86
C LEU A 1062 27.57 -27.70 2.26
N GLY A 1063 27.16 -26.92 3.28
CA GLY A 1063 27.48 -27.21 4.68
C GLY A 1063 26.78 -28.45 5.22
N GLN A 1064 25.46 -28.58 4.96
CA GLN A 1064 24.68 -29.77 5.31
C GLN A 1064 25.18 -31.00 4.54
N LEU A 1065 25.30 -30.91 3.21
CA LEU A 1065 25.79 -32.02 2.38
C LEU A 1065 27.16 -32.55 2.83
N LYS A 1066 28.08 -31.67 3.26
CA LYS A 1066 29.37 -32.10 3.82
C LYS A 1066 29.27 -32.70 5.22
N HIS A 1067 28.29 -32.30 6.03
CA HIS A 1067 28.02 -32.89 7.33
C HIS A 1067 27.44 -34.30 7.16
N ASP A 1068 26.38 -34.43 6.34
CA ASP A 1068 25.66 -35.66 6.05
C ASP A 1068 26.58 -36.74 5.44
N LEU A 1069 27.53 -36.32 4.58
CA LEU A 1069 28.54 -37.19 3.97
C LEU A 1069 29.84 -37.31 4.80
N GLY A 1070 29.94 -36.70 5.99
CA GLY A 1070 31.13 -36.74 6.85
C GLY A 1070 32.39 -36.01 6.32
N ILE A 1071 32.29 -35.27 5.22
CA ILE A 1071 33.42 -34.67 4.48
C ILE A 1071 33.99 -33.44 5.20
N ARG A 1072 34.93 -33.68 6.12
CA ARG A 1072 35.69 -32.62 6.81
C ARG A 1072 36.60 -31.84 5.87
N ASN A 1073 36.45 -30.52 5.84
CA ASN A 1073 37.15 -29.62 4.92
C ASN A 1073 38.55 -29.23 5.40
N LYS A 1074 39.61 -29.90 4.91
CA LYS A 1074 41.01 -29.55 5.20
C LYS A 1074 41.42 -28.23 4.50
N PRO A 1075 41.83 -27.16 5.22
CA PRO A 1075 42.30 -25.92 4.60
C PRO A 1075 43.73 -26.06 4.06
N ASN A 1076 44.08 -25.30 3.01
CA ASN A 1076 45.46 -25.22 2.52
C ASN A 1076 46.34 -24.44 3.52
N ALA A 1077 47.42 -25.05 4.00
CA ALA A 1077 48.36 -24.49 4.97
C ALA A 1077 49.07 -23.20 4.52
N ASP A 1078 49.18 -22.95 3.21
CA ASP A 1078 49.76 -21.73 2.63
C ASP A 1078 48.74 -20.57 2.56
N SER A 1079 47.45 -20.88 2.66
CA SER A 1079 46.36 -19.89 2.68
C SER A 1079 45.97 -19.44 4.10
N LEU A 1080 46.56 -20.04 5.14
CA LEU A 1080 46.33 -19.67 6.54
C LEU A 1080 47.27 -18.53 6.94
N TYR A 1081 46.70 -17.45 7.48
CA TYR A 1081 47.48 -16.33 8.01
C TYR A 1081 48.30 -16.78 9.22
N LYS A 1082 49.56 -16.34 9.28
CA LYS A 1082 50.53 -16.62 10.35
C LYS A 1082 51.15 -15.27 10.80
N PRO A 1083 51.46 -15.08 12.10
CA PRO A 1083 52.10 -13.84 12.57
C PRO A 1083 53.50 -13.69 11.97
N VAL A 1084 53.75 -12.57 11.28
CA VAL A 1084 55.02 -12.34 10.57
C VAL A 1084 55.97 -11.47 11.40
N VAL A 1085 56.85 -12.10 12.16
CA VAL A 1085 57.95 -11.42 12.86
C VAL A 1085 59.01 -11.00 11.83
N ARG A 1086 59.23 -9.70 11.68
CA ARG A 1086 60.23 -9.15 10.73
C ARG A 1086 61.53 -8.80 11.44
N ALA A 1087 62.63 -9.41 11.03
CA ALA A 1087 63.97 -9.05 11.50
C ALA A 1087 64.36 -7.63 11.05
N GLN A 1088 65.20 -6.94 11.83
CA GLN A 1088 65.71 -5.61 11.47
C GLN A 1088 66.64 -5.71 10.25
N ARG A 1089 66.21 -5.12 9.12
CA ARG A 1089 67.00 -5.11 7.88
C ARG A 1089 68.15 -4.12 7.97
N HIS A 1090 69.35 -4.62 8.25
CA HIS A 1090 70.58 -3.86 8.09
C HIS A 1090 71.01 -3.86 6.61
N PHE A 1091 71.28 -2.68 6.05
CA PHE A 1091 71.78 -2.52 4.69
C PHE A 1091 73.30 -2.51 4.68
N ASN A 1092 73.90 -2.99 3.58
CA ASN A 1092 75.34 -2.91 3.37
C ASN A 1092 75.81 -1.45 3.30
N ARG A 1093 77.02 -1.18 3.81
CA ARG A 1093 77.65 0.15 3.71
C ARG A 1093 77.90 0.50 2.23
N LEU A 1094 77.77 1.78 1.89
CA LEU A 1094 78.04 2.29 0.54
C LEU A 1094 79.48 1.94 0.12
N GLN A 1095 79.62 1.16 -0.96
CA GLN A 1095 80.90 0.88 -1.60
C GLN A 1095 81.07 1.85 -2.78
N ILE A 1096 82.09 2.70 -2.71
CA ILE A 1096 82.45 3.63 -3.78
C ILE A 1096 83.41 2.88 -4.73
N PRO A 1097 83.18 2.86 -6.06
CA PRO A 1097 84.10 2.24 -7.02
C PRO A 1097 85.52 2.81 -6.90
N LYS A 1098 86.55 1.96 -6.98
CA LYS A 1098 87.95 2.36 -6.77
C LYS A 1098 88.42 3.45 -7.75
N GLU A 1099 87.93 3.42 -8.99
CA GLU A 1099 88.19 4.45 -10.00
C GLU A 1099 87.60 5.80 -9.60
N LEU A 1100 86.31 5.85 -9.24
CA LEU A 1100 85.66 7.06 -8.75
C LEU A 1100 86.31 7.56 -7.45
N GLN A 1101 86.70 6.67 -6.54
CA GLN A 1101 87.44 7.03 -5.32
C GLN A 1101 88.83 7.63 -5.62
N LYS A 1102 89.48 7.27 -6.73
CA LYS A 1102 90.71 7.92 -7.19
C LYS A 1102 90.42 9.32 -7.73
N ALA A 1103 89.39 9.45 -8.58
CA ALA A 1103 88.98 10.67 -9.27
C ALA A 1103 88.27 11.72 -8.39
N LEU A 1104 87.73 11.35 -7.22
CA LEU A 1104 87.13 12.29 -6.28
C LEU A 1104 88.13 13.39 -5.85
N PRO A 1105 87.74 14.68 -5.89
CA PRO A 1105 88.54 15.79 -5.37
C PRO A 1105 89.00 15.56 -3.92
N PHE A 1106 90.18 16.07 -3.57
CA PHE A 1106 90.84 15.81 -2.29
C PHE A 1106 89.94 16.07 -1.06
N LYS A 1107 89.06 17.08 -1.11
CA LYS A 1107 88.13 17.43 -0.03
C LYS A 1107 86.97 16.42 0.16
N SER A 1108 86.52 15.75 -0.91
CA SER A 1108 85.42 14.77 -0.88
C SER A 1108 85.90 13.31 -0.85
N LYS A 1109 87.19 13.07 -1.09
CA LYS A 1109 87.80 11.75 -1.05
C LYS A 1109 87.69 11.12 0.35
N PRO A 1110 87.06 9.94 0.51
CA PRO A 1110 86.77 9.37 1.82
C PRO A 1110 88.05 8.89 2.51
N LYS A 1111 88.31 9.41 3.72
CA LYS A 1111 89.48 9.08 4.56
C LYS A 1111 89.33 7.69 5.23
N GLN A 1112 89.15 6.65 4.42
CA GLN A 1112 89.16 5.27 4.89
C GLN A 1112 90.59 4.85 5.21
N LEU A 1113 90.96 4.93 6.49
CA LEU A 1113 92.17 4.28 6.99
C LEU A 1113 92.04 2.78 6.74
N GLN A 1114 93.04 2.19 6.09
CA GLN A 1114 93.17 0.72 6.08
C GLN A 1114 93.32 0.24 7.54
N PRO A 1115 92.76 -0.92 7.91
CA PRO A 1115 93.02 -1.49 9.22
C PRO A 1115 94.53 -1.70 9.35
N LYS A 1116 95.16 -1.04 10.34
CA LYS A 1116 96.60 -1.19 10.58
C LYS A 1116 96.89 -2.68 10.77
N GLY A 1117 97.86 -3.20 10.01
CA GLY A 1117 98.47 -4.50 10.32
C GLY A 1117 99.04 -4.49 11.75
N LYS A 1118 99.34 -5.67 12.29
CA LYS A 1118 99.95 -5.80 13.63
C LYS A 1118 101.19 -4.88 13.69
N THR A 1119 101.14 -3.86 14.53
CA THR A 1119 102.28 -2.96 14.75
C THR A 1119 103.46 -3.80 15.26
N PRO A 1120 104.69 -3.60 14.76
CA PRO A 1120 105.86 -4.24 15.34
C PRO A 1120 105.96 -3.88 16.82
N ARG A 1121 106.45 -4.82 17.64
CA ARG A 1121 106.43 -4.72 19.11
C ARG A 1121 107.11 -3.44 19.61
N ASP A 1122 108.15 -3.00 18.91
CA ASP A 1122 109.02 -1.89 19.27
C ASP A 1122 108.32 -0.52 19.16
N LEU A 1123 107.24 -0.44 18.36
CA LEU A 1123 106.35 0.73 18.26
C LEU A 1123 105.06 0.57 19.08
N GLN A 1124 104.90 -0.53 19.80
CA GLN A 1124 103.69 -0.86 20.56
C GLN A 1124 103.90 -0.52 22.03
N ARG A 1125 103.44 0.69 22.43
CA ARG A 1125 103.49 1.14 23.84
C ARG A 1125 102.93 0.03 24.77
N PRO A 1126 103.62 -0.31 25.87
CA PRO A 1126 103.22 -1.40 26.75
C PRO A 1126 101.80 -1.14 27.32
N SER A 1127 100.87 -2.01 26.97
CA SER A 1127 99.48 -1.92 27.45
C SER A 1127 99.37 -2.51 28.85
N VAL A 1128 99.02 -1.68 29.84
CA VAL A 1128 98.74 -2.14 31.21
C VAL A 1128 97.63 -3.19 31.18
N ILE A 1129 97.95 -4.40 31.64
CA ILE A 1129 96.99 -5.50 31.75
C ILE A 1129 96.19 -5.28 33.02
N ARG A 1130 94.90 -4.97 32.86
CA ARG A 1130 93.98 -4.74 33.99
C ARG A 1130 93.84 -5.96 34.89
N GLU A 1131 93.75 -5.72 36.19
CA GLU A 1131 93.53 -6.76 37.19
C GLU A 1131 92.17 -7.47 37.01
N PRO A 1132 91.97 -8.69 37.55
CA PRO A 1132 90.69 -9.39 37.49
C PRO A 1132 89.51 -8.60 38.06
N HIS A 1133 89.75 -7.75 39.08
CA HIS A 1133 88.72 -6.86 39.64
C HIS A 1133 88.41 -5.70 38.68
N GLU A 1134 89.42 -4.92 38.27
CA GLU A 1134 89.27 -3.84 37.28
C GLU A 1134 88.61 -4.31 35.98
N LYS A 1135 88.91 -5.53 35.53
CA LYS A 1135 88.31 -6.15 34.34
C LYS A 1135 86.81 -6.40 34.52
N LYS A 1136 86.37 -6.81 35.71
CA LYS A 1136 84.93 -6.91 36.07
C LYS A 1136 84.27 -5.53 36.10
N VAL A 1137 84.90 -4.54 36.75
CA VAL A 1137 84.39 -3.15 36.81
C VAL A 1137 84.27 -2.53 35.42
N ALA A 1138 85.30 -2.68 34.57
CA ALA A 1138 85.27 -2.19 33.19
C ALA A 1138 84.22 -2.90 32.32
N ALA A 1139 83.98 -4.20 32.52
CA ALA A 1139 82.90 -4.92 31.85
C ALA A 1139 81.51 -4.45 32.30
N LEU A 1140 81.34 -4.20 33.61
CA LEU A 1140 80.11 -3.63 34.17
C LEU A 1140 79.83 -2.22 33.61
N LEU A 1141 80.83 -1.33 33.63
CA LEU A 1141 80.72 0.01 33.07
C LEU A 1141 80.43 -0.01 31.56
N HIS A 1142 81.04 -0.93 30.82
CA HIS A 1142 80.71 -1.14 29.40
C HIS A 1142 79.24 -1.59 29.24
N ALA A 1143 78.79 -2.59 29.99
CA ALA A 1143 77.40 -3.07 29.95
C ALA A 1143 76.40 -1.94 30.27
N LEU A 1144 76.61 -1.21 31.37
CA LEU A 1144 75.81 -0.04 31.75
C LEU A 1144 75.79 1.02 30.64
N SER A 1145 76.94 1.31 30.01
CA SER A 1145 77.00 2.26 28.89
C SER A 1145 76.22 1.77 27.67
N THR A 1146 76.20 0.46 27.37
CA THR A 1146 75.41 -0.08 26.25
C THR A 1146 73.92 -0.04 26.53
N VAL A 1147 73.48 -0.34 27.76
CA VAL A 1147 72.08 -0.24 28.20
C VAL A 1147 71.62 1.22 28.19
N HIS A 1148 72.41 2.15 28.72
CA HIS A 1148 72.10 3.59 28.68
C HIS A 1148 71.99 4.09 27.22
N ASN A 1149 72.94 3.72 26.35
CA ASN A 1149 72.88 4.09 24.93
C ASN A 1149 71.69 3.47 24.19
N TYR A 1150 71.28 2.25 24.53
CA TYR A 1150 70.08 1.61 23.99
C TYR A 1150 68.81 2.34 24.46
N ASN A 1151 68.69 2.59 25.77
CA ASN A 1151 67.55 3.31 26.35
C ASN A 1151 67.43 4.74 25.81
N ARG A 1152 68.55 5.46 25.67
CA ARG A 1152 68.59 6.80 25.05
C ARG A 1152 68.18 6.77 23.57
N LYS A 1153 68.61 5.78 22.80
CA LYS A 1153 68.14 5.58 21.40
C LYS A 1153 66.65 5.28 21.35
N LYS A 1154 66.15 4.38 22.20
CA LYS A 1154 64.72 4.03 22.31
C LYS A 1154 63.88 5.27 22.66
N ALA A 1155 64.28 6.03 23.67
CA ALA A 1155 63.64 7.29 24.07
C ALA A 1155 63.63 8.31 22.92
N HIS A 1156 64.76 8.52 22.23
CA HIS A 1156 64.83 9.42 21.07
C HIS A 1156 63.91 8.95 19.92
N THR A 1157 63.83 7.65 19.62
CA THR A 1157 62.91 7.14 18.60
C THR A 1157 61.44 7.31 18.98
N LEU A 1158 61.09 7.18 20.28
CA LEU A 1158 59.74 7.43 20.78
C LEU A 1158 59.39 8.92 20.75
N GLN A 1159 60.32 9.80 21.14
CA GLN A 1159 60.15 11.25 21.08
C GLN A 1159 60.00 11.73 19.62
N HIS A 1160 60.80 11.21 18.69
CA HIS A 1160 60.69 11.51 17.27
C HIS A 1160 59.37 10.97 16.66
N ALA A 1161 58.85 9.83 17.15
CA ALA A 1161 57.54 9.34 16.74
C ALA A 1161 56.42 10.28 17.21
N LYS A 1162 56.40 10.63 18.51
CA LYS A 1162 55.44 11.61 19.07
C LYS A 1162 55.52 12.97 18.36
N HIS A 1163 56.73 13.50 18.15
CA HIS A 1163 56.91 14.77 17.46
C HIS A 1163 56.44 14.74 16.00
N LYS A 1164 56.60 13.60 15.31
CA LYS A 1164 56.03 13.42 13.96
C LYS A 1164 54.50 13.42 13.96
N GLN A 1165 53.85 12.83 14.97
CA GLN A 1165 52.39 12.87 15.11
C GLN A 1165 51.91 14.31 15.38
N PHE A 1166 52.55 14.99 16.35
CA PHE A 1166 52.29 16.40 16.65
C PHE A 1166 52.44 17.32 15.42
N LEU A 1167 53.47 17.11 14.59
CA LEU A 1167 53.62 17.86 13.33
C LEU A 1167 52.51 17.59 12.32
N GLN A 1168 51.95 16.38 12.27
CA GLN A 1168 50.81 16.04 11.41
C GLN A 1168 49.50 16.64 11.92
N GLU A 1169 49.32 16.73 13.23
CA GLU A 1169 48.16 17.38 13.87
C GLU A 1169 48.23 18.90 13.71
N LYS A 1170 49.39 19.50 13.97
CA LYS A 1170 49.64 20.93 13.75
C LYS A 1170 49.46 21.34 12.29
N GLY A 1171 49.89 20.51 11.34
CA GLY A 1171 49.65 20.73 9.90
C GLY A 1171 48.16 20.86 9.57
N LYS A 1172 47.32 19.94 10.06
CA LYS A 1172 45.85 20.00 9.89
C LYS A 1172 45.24 21.24 10.53
N GLN A 1173 45.74 21.66 11.70
CA GLN A 1173 45.29 22.88 12.37
C GLN A 1173 45.65 24.14 11.57
N GLU A 1174 46.84 24.17 10.96
CA GLU A 1174 47.29 25.27 10.10
C GLU A 1174 46.50 25.31 8.78
N GLU A 1175 46.20 24.16 8.18
CA GLU A 1175 45.30 24.03 7.02
C GLU A 1175 43.88 24.56 7.33
N ALA A 1176 43.27 24.12 8.43
CA ALA A 1176 41.95 24.58 8.86
C ALA A 1176 41.91 26.07 9.21
N LYS A 1177 42.98 26.60 9.83
CA LYS A 1177 43.13 28.04 10.09
C LYS A 1177 43.22 28.84 8.79
N LEU A 1178 43.92 28.31 7.78
CA LEU A 1178 44.07 28.93 6.46
C LEU A 1178 42.76 28.89 5.66
N GLN A 1179 41.93 27.84 5.81
CA GLN A 1179 40.56 27.80 5.28
C GLN A 1179 39.68 28.91 5.87
N ARG A 1180 39.59 28.98 7.22
CA ARG A 1180 38.83 30.04 7.91
C ARG A 1180 39.30 31.45 7.52
N GLN A 1181 40.60 31.66 7.32
CA GLN A 1181 41.13 32.94 6.84
C GLN A 1181 40.74 33.26 5.39
N LYS A 1182 40.64 32.26 4.50
CA LYS A 1182 40.11 32.43 3.14
C LYS A 1182 38.63 32.76 3.15
N GLU A 1183 37.82 32.06 3.94
CA GLU A 1183 36.37 32.31 4.08
C GLU A 1183 36.08 33.70 4.64
N ALA A 1184 36.75 34.09 5.73
CA ALA A 1184 36.65 35.44 6.29
C ALA A 1184 37.02 36.51 5.26
N ARG A 1185 37.99 36.24 4.39
CA ARG A 1185 38.39 37.13 3.28
C ARG A 1185 37.40 37.12 2.10
N LYS A 1186 36.78 35.99 1.73
CA LYS A 1186 35.65 35.92 0.76
C LYS A 1186 34.48 36.76 1.28
N LYS A 1187 34.11 36.59 2.56
CA LYS A 1187 33.02 37.34 3.23
C LYS A 1187 33.33 38.84 3.34
N LEU A 1188 34.55 39.23 3.75
CA LEU A 1188 34.95 40.64 3.85
C LEU A 1188 34.99 41.34 2.49
N TYR A 1189 35.50 40.69 1.43
CA TYR A 1189 35.46 41.26 0.08
C TYR A 1189 34.05 41.30 -0.53
N ARG A 1190 33.19 40.30 -0.27
CA ARG A 1190 31.75 40.38 -0.63
C ARG A 1190 31.08 41.60 0.02
N ALA A 1191 31.32 41.83 1.31
CA ALA A 1191 30.77 42.98 2.03
C ALA A 1191 31.33 44.33 1.53
N MET A 1192 32.63 44.42 1.22
CA MET A 1192 33.22 45.60 0.60
C MET A 1192 32.65 45.86 -0.80
N GLY A 1193 32.56 44.84 -1.65
CA GLY A 1193 31.96 44.97 -2.99
C GLY A 1193 30.51 45.43 -2.96
N GLN A 1194 29.69 44.90 -2.05
CA GLN A 1194 28.32 45.37 -1.83
C GLN A 1194 28.25 46.81 -1.30
N ALA A 1195 29.18 47.22 -0.43
CA ALA A 1195 29.27 48.60 0.05
C ALA A 1195 29.68 49.56 -1.08
N ASP A 1196 30.67 49.18 -1.89
CA ASP A 1196 31.15 49.98 -3.02
C ASP A 1196 30.11 50.06 -4.15
N GLN A 1197 29.36 48.98 -4.43
CA GLN A 1197 28.19 49.01 -5.31
C GLN A 1197 27.08 49.93 -4.77
N LYS A 1198 26.82 49.93 -3.45
CA LYS A 1198 25.86 50.87 -2.84
C LYS A 1198 26.37 52.32 -2.90
N ASN A 1199 27.66 52.56 -2.73
CA ASN A 1199 28.29 53.86 -2.92
C ASN A 1199 28.18 54.33 -4.40
N GLN A 1200 28.40 53.43 -5.37
CA GLN A 1200 28.25 53.74 -6.79
C GLN A 1200 26.78 53.99 -7.18
N ARG A 1201 25.85 53.08 -6.83
CA ARG A 1201 24.39 53.26 -7.05
C ARG A 1201 23.85 54.55 -6.40
N SER A 1202 24.38 54.96 -5.25
CA SER A 1202 24.02 56.26 -4.63
C SER A 1202 24.67 57.47 -5.28
N SER A 1203 25.90 57.36 -5.81
CA SER A 1203 26.54 58.44 -6.59
C SER A 1203 25.92 58.67 -7.98
N LEU A 1204 25.25 57.65 -8.53
CA LEU A 1204 24.52 57.72 -9.81
C LEU A 1204 23.12 58.34 -9.69
N LYS A 1205 22.54 58.42 -8.48
CA LYS A 1205 21.40 59.31 -8.22
C LYS A 1205 21.93 60.74 -8.11
N GLY A 1206 21.96 61.43 -9.25
CA GLY A 1206 22.42 62.81 -9.35
C GLY A 1206 21.70 63.75 -8.40
N ALA A 1207 22.39 64.82 -7.99
CA ALA A 1207 21.80 65.86 -7.14
C ALA A 1207 20.59 66.52 -7.84
N PRO A 1208 19.52 66.85 -7.11
CA PRO A 1208 18.50 67.75 -7.64
C PRO A 1208 19.13 69.10 -7.99
N LYS A 1209 18.63 69.72 -9.07
CA LYS A 1209 18.89 71.14 -9.32
C LYS A 1209 17.91 71.94 -8.46
N ASP A 1210 18.42 72.55 -7.41
CA ASP A 1210 17.87 73.82 -6.91
C ASP A 1210 18.47 74.97 -7.76
N ASP A 1211 17.80 76.11 -7.85
CA ASP A 1211 18.24 77.31 -8.60
C ASP A 1211 19.44 78.03 -7.97
#